data_AF-A0A945SBM4-F1
#
_entry.id   AF-A0A945SBM4-F1
#
_cell.length_a   1.000
_cell.length_b   1.000
_cell.length_c   1.000
_cell.angle_alpha   90.00
_cell.angle_beta   90.00
_cell.angle_gamma   90.00
#
_symmetry.space_group_name_H-M   'P 1'
#
loop_
_entity.id
_entity.type
_entity.pdbx_description
1 polymer ?
#
loop_
_entity_poly.entity_id
_entity_poly.type
_entity_poly.pdbx_seq_one_letter_code
_entity_poly.pdbx_strand_id
1 'polypeptide(L)'
;MASALACLCQIIQTAAAAEIPTGTSRDTGSKVSITLEDHGHHVEVTDKGGGLYHIRTLGNDPYISAKFLAEPIDPLTQHILAFEYTADTNPELLQVFYGPPISAAAQAAAPMAVAADWTEFRIDLKETGKNFRGPIILFRLDFGLRANVNFRIRNVRLLGPGPGKKNLVPGPSERLVTVEVDTVVIDFAEAFDAATSENSLSTKQIKSLTIDKIDGRGIFQHSPGDVSNGNARITYADVLMPTISGDEKLILSYHKGLNVDHTTRDQADGVGFVVAVDGKEVHRSLKQTKDWEKMACDLSEFAGRTVTVSLEMDGLGNSNYDQATWGHPRIIVEGRRQTKQVIEKVFGIRLSGVKPARAAATTLHAKTDEAVTLVSSFYRHLNLDAMIQGAASTPHARPLVPYGPRLVAGEGPHPDNHTIVRILGRHQLPVAQFLAFPADVRGGVGVECGRFGRPDELRIVAYPLAGKTRALRVFDEHGGLQNEIGVNEAVSPPFSVCAGDFLSTRPGDEIAVASARQKEQDMTVLFYGGKGELLETRTRRRRGKGKTSVHLSCKPDGQRDAVMFYDETSRTSCVVDTSRRDQNSLHLAGLPSGSRIFPSAYADRDLNVVRDGSVESWLTAHGKGKQVRINAGSEENIFWYYLQKSHAGDKAQWQELPDARYIRNGKYNFLGGVANWSEVLKSGELEGHSYADWTGGRFAKAMLKRLAEYDQGRPKTWSPIVSHRWGIAAMWPTMNIKDTTYGLPKYMLLDRDNETIKSGHFGHVSFSYGSYNFEMPGLDDFYTYCQREFLRRLAPLHRANPEHLLAVEPNHENEIVSGEGGSTSIGDYNTSTIEGFYKYLLVMYSDLAGINSAFSSAFGSDFFDAPRDRDRGAWDSYDVANPYFVKWLEYNTTLVHRRVGNTFREALLAGFPPEAIKCHQIPDSYVFGFEIGFSAKTRRITPIDWMLNAGTGFGFTRYGTWYKKKHNCAQGSHSSGFDSVLIGEYGSLTPNEEDAYRQLVYMQEHGINFLHVMWWPSSHDRGYNKAQIAALKRFAAENDVPKPGLAGGIREVRPYRRDGMAYDIASLGTGSEHTGLLKSLKADGKWEGTVYTVPFHAHVDITQVADSDATTVNQTEAELCKVDDIYSGMQLEIVFTGRSTEPTSLVVKAYHAGHHLRDQDMAVELSPKERHYRLIKTFSIPIAELSFRLQTGRGEAELTDLEALEHRERTVRLKQNVLEGKRHSGGITFDVLE
;
A
#
# COMPACT_ATOMS: atom_id res chain seq x y z
N MET A 1 20.54 80.71 56.23
CA MET A 1 21.47 81.56 57.01
C MET A 1 22.89 81.12 56.68
N ALA A 2 23.72 82.08 56.26
CA ALA A 2 25.20 82.06 56.16
C ALA A 2 25.83 80.94 55.28
N SER A 3 26.23 81.27 54.03
CA SER A 3 27.64 81.52 53.63
C SER A 3 28.48 80.24 53.58
N ALA A 4 29.11 79.79 52.49
CA ALA A 4 29.89 80.45 51.45
C ALA A 4 31.07 79.50 51.13
N LEU A 5 31.48 79.49 49.85
CA LEU A 5 32.82 79.27 49.29
C LEU A 5 33.60 77.99 49.67
N ALA A 6 33.88 77.05 48.76
CA ALA A 6 34.62 77.12 47.47
C ALA A 6 36.15 77.27 47.59
N CYS A 7 36.82 76.53 46.69
CA CYS A 7 38.22 76.57 46.26
C CYS A 7 39.22 75.61 46.93
N LEU A 8 39.71 74.62 46.19
CA LEU A 8 40.83 74.85 45.25
C LEU A 8 41.02 73.68 44.25
N CYS A 9 40.85 74.00 42.96
CA CYS A 9 41.57 73.59 41.73
C CYS A 9 42.47 72.32 41.73
N GLN A 10 42.23 71.33 40.84
CA GLN A 10 42.74 71.21 39.43
C GLN A 10 44.28 70.91 39.38
N ILE A 11 44.89 69.92 38.69
CA ILE A 11 44.74 69.23 37.38
C ILE A 11 45.68 67.99 37.36
N ILE A 12 45.38 66.93 36.58
CA ILE A 12 46.19 66.31 35.49
C ILE A 12 45.48 65.06 34.88
N GLN A 13 45.43 65.03 33.54
CA GLN A 13 44.98 64.04 32.53
C GLN A 13 45.77 62.70 32.59
N THR A 14 45.40 61.50 32.09
CA THR A 14 44.34 60.95 31.21
C THR A 14 44.33 59.41 31.40
N ALA A 15 43.15 58.77 31.52
CA ALA A 15 42.95 57.34 31.23
C ALA A 15 41.46 57.11 30.89
N ALA A 16 41.21 56.32 29.84
CA ALA A 16 39.93 56.20 29.16
C ALA A 16 39.05 55.06 29.70
N ALA A 17 37.75 55.36 29.71
CA ALA A 17 36.56 54.49 29.57
C ALA A 17 36.38 53.31 30.55
N ALA A 18 35.65 53.61 31.63
CA ALA A 18 34.89 52.65 32.43
C ALA A 18 33.40 52.82 32.13
N GLU A 19 32.72 51.74 31.75
CA GLU A 19 31.27 51.66 31.79
C GLU A 19 30.81 51.07 33.13
N ILE A 20 29.81 51.76 33.70
CA ILE A 20 29.19 51.51 34.98
C ILE A 20 28.18 50.36 34.83
N PRO A 21 28.18 49.32 35.68
CA PRO A 21 27.22 48.23 35.61
C PRO A 21 25.81 48.73 35.92
N THR A 22 24.89 48.49 34.98
CA THR A 22 23.47 48.78 35.09
C THR A 22 22.77 47.77 36.00
N GLY A 23 21.98 48.31 36.93
CA GLY A 23 20.68 47.81 37.40
C GLY A 23 20.52 46.31 37.58
N THR A 24 20.71 45.84 38.82
CA THR A 24 20.17 44.59 39.32
C THR A 24 18.63 44.59 39.23
N SER A 25 18.07 43.66 38.44
CA SER A 25 16.66 43.28 38.59
C SER A 25 16.47 42.67 39.98
N ARG A 26 15.55 43.21 40.78
CA ARG A 26 15.13 42.61 42.06
C ARG A 26 14.39 41.30 41.77
N ASP A 27 15.14 40.21 41.81
CA ASP A 27 14.66 38.84 41.94
C ASP A 27 14.17 38.66 43.39
N THR A 28 12.86 38.62 43.61
CA THR A 28 12.21 38.56 44.93
C THR A 28 12.09 37.13 45.50
N GLY A 29 12.71 36.13 44.88
CA GLY A 29 12.78 34.78 45.45
C GLY A 29 13.87 34.65 46.52
N SER A 30 13.54 34.13 47.70
CA SER A 30 14.52 33.83 48.75
C SER A 30 15.61 32.89 48.23
N LYS A 31 16.88 33.33 48.20
CA LYS A 31 18.03 32.51 47.80
C LYS A 31 18.72 31.95 49.04
N VAL A 32 18.91 30.63 49.10
CA VAL A 32 19.69 29.97 50.16
C VAL A 32 20.96 29.39 49.55
N SER A 33 22.13 29.87 49.96
CA SER A 33 23.42 29.30 49.50
C SER A 33 23.68 27.95 50.15
N ILE A 34 24.19 27.00 49.37
CA ILE A 34 24.60 25.67 49.84
C ILE A 34 26.11 25.56 49.73
N THR A 35 26.74 25.08 50.80
CA THR A 35 28.19 24.78 50.84
C THR A 35 28.36 23.27 50.77
N LEU A 36 29.18 22.78 49.83
CA LEU A 36 29.53 21.37 49.74
C LEU A 36 30.66 21.01 50.70
N GLU A 37 30.70 19.76 51.15
CA GLU A 37 31.85 19.21 51.88
C GLU A 37 33.10 19.15 50.99
N ASP A 38 34.29 19.10 51.59
CA ASP A 38 35.56 18.97 50.87
C ASP A 38 35.96 17.51 50.60
N HIS A 39 35.06 16.57 50.88
CA HIS A 39 35.21 15.14 50.67
C HIS A 39 33.87 14.48 50.31
N GLY A 40 33.93 13.28 49.73
CA GLY A 40 32.76 12.52 49.33
C GLY A 40 33.08 11.06 49.05
N HIS A 41 32.09 10.30 48.61
CA HIS A 41 32.23 8.89 48.25
C HIS A 41 32.52 8.77 46.75
N HIS A 42 33.53 7.98 46.37
CA HIS A 42 33.98 7.83 44.96
C HIS A 42 34.20 9.15 44.20
N VAL A 43 34.59 10.22 44.90
CA VAL A 43 34.96 11.51 44.32
C VAL A 43 36.24 12.03 44.94
N GLU A 44 37.05 12.72 44.13
CA GLU A 44 38.09 13.64 44.58
C GLU A 44 37.53 15.06 44.51
N VAL A 45 37.53 15.78 45.63
CA VAL A 45 37.00 17.13 45.72
C VAL A 45 38.13 18.09 46.11
N THR A 46 38.28 19.17 45.36
CA THR A 46 39.15 20.30 45.72
C THR A 46 38.32 21.57 45.83
N ASP A 47 38.14 22.08 47.04
CA ASP A 47 37.57 23.42 47.25
C ASP A 47 38.61 24.49 46.86
N LYS A 48 38.23 25.41 45.97
CA LYS A 48 39.08 26.51 45.48
C LYS A 48 38.76 27.85 46.14
N GLY A 49 37.84 27.88 47.11
CA GLY A 49 37.35 29.09 47.75
C GLY A 49 36.33 29.83 46.89
N GLY A 50 35.57 30.74 47.51
CA GLY A 50 34.54 31.52 46.81
C GLY A 50 33.35 30.69 46.28
N GLY A 51 33.14 29.48 46.81
CA GLY A 51 32.07 28.58 46.39
C GLY A 51 32.35 27.82 45.09
N LEU A 52 33.61 27.72 44.66
CA LEU A 52 34.07 26.95 43.50
C LEU A 52 34.68 25.60 43.93
N TYR A 53 34.16 24.51 43.38
CA TYR A 53 34.61 23.14 43.63
C TYR A 53 35.11 22.50 42.34
N HIS A 54 36.25 21.83 42.41
CA HIS A 54 36.70 20.92 41.35
C HIS A 54 36.44 19.49 41.84
N ILE A 55 35.68 18.71 41.07
CA ILE A 55 35.26 17.36 41.46
C ILE A 55 35.64 16.39 40.35
N ARG A 56 36.35 15.31 40.69
CA ARG A 56 36.65 14.21 39.77
C ARG A 56 35.97 12.93 40.27
N THR A 57 35.16 12.30 39.44
CA THR A 57 34.53 11.02 39.80
C THR A 57 35.53 9.87 39.69
N LEU A 58 35.47 8.90 40.60
CA LEU A 58 36.45 7.80 40.72
C LEU A 58 35.85 6.41 40.53
N GLY A 59 34.52 6.26 40.63
CA GLY A 59 33.84 4.96 40.64
C GLY A 59 32.39 5.05 40.18
N ASN A 60 31.58 4.06 40.53
CA ASN A 60 30.18 3.91 40.13
C ASN A 60 29.15 4.41 41.16
N ASP A 61 29.60 5.10 42.22
CA ASP A 61 28.72 5.76 43.20
C ASP A 61 29.34 7.10 43.69
N PRO A 62 29.75 8.01 42.77
CA PRO A 62 30.34 9.30 43.09
C PRO A 62 29.32 10.26 43.71
N TYR A 63 29.47 10.59 44.98
CA TYR A 63 28.63 11.61 45.62
C TYR A 63 29.34 12.50 46.62
N ILE A 64 28.79 13.70 46.79
CA ILE A 64 29.24 14.71 47.76
C ILE A 64 28.05 15.16 48.62
N SER A 65 28.25 15.29 49.93
CA SER A 65 27.22 15.88 50.79
C SER A 65 27.42 17.39 50.89
N ALA A 66 26.34 18.12 51.13
CA ALA A 66 26.40 19.48 51.59
C ALA A 66 26.63 19.52 53.10
N LYS A 67 27.20 20.63 53.58
CA LYS A 67 27.17 20.97 55.00
C LYS A 67 25.73 21.18 55.45
N PHE A 68 25.46 20.91 56.73
CA PHE A 68 24.15 21.17 57.32
C PHE A 68 23.77 22.65 57.17
N LEU A 69 22.53 22.90 56.75
CA LEU A 69 21.93 24.21 56.76
C LEU A 69 21.60 24.63 58.21
N ALA A 70 21.80 25.92 58.51
CA ALA A 70 21.52 26.47 59.83
C ALA A 70 20.03 26.45 60.18
N GLU A 71 19.15 26.55 59.17
CA GLU A 71 17.70 26.45 59.32
C GLU A 71 17.09 25.53 58.24
N PRO A 72 15.97 24.83 58.52
CA PRO A 72 15.24 24.05 57.53
C PRO A 72 14.71 24.92 56.39
N ILE A 73 14.78 24.40 55.17
CA ILE A 73 14.18 25.06 54.00
C ILE A 73 12.68 24.79 53.93
N ASP A 74 11.94 25.73 53.33
CA ASP A 74 10.53 25.52 52.99
C ASP A 74 10.41 24.89 51.58
N PRO A 75 10.01 23.61 51.45
CA PRO A 75 9.90 22.95 50.16
C PRO A 75 8.81 23.53 49.25
N LEU A 76 7.93 24.41 49.74
CA LEU A 76 6.96 25.11 48.90
C LEU A 76 7.55 26.35 48.22
N THR A 77 8.54 26.99 48.86
CA THR A 77 9.12 28.26 48.39
C THR A 77 10.61 28.17 48.03
N GLN A 78 11.29 27.05 48.31
CA GLN A 78 12.74 26.86 48.12
C GLN A 78 13.06 25.45 47.56
N HIS A 79 12.42 25.07 46.45
CA HIS A 79 12.46 23.70 45.91
C HIS A 79 13.33 23.51 44.68
N ILE A 80 14.04 24.53 44.19
CA ILE A 80 14.90 24.39 43.01
C ILE A 80 16.36 24.44 43.45
N LEU A 81 17.07 23.31 43.40
CA LEU A 81 18.53 23.31 43.56
C LEU A 81 19.16 23.76 42.23
N ALA A 82 20.04 24.74 42.30
CA ALA A 82 20.73 25.30 41.16
C ALA A 82 22.23 25.50 41.42
N PHE A 83 23.06 25.27 40.40
CA PHE A 83 24.50 25.57 40.42
C PHE A 83 24.99 25.76 38.99
N GLU A 84 26.14 26.40 38.79
CA GLU A 84 26.81 26.42 37.48
C GLU A 84 27.86 25.32 37.42
N TYR A 85 28.00 24.66 36.28
CA TYR A 85 28.99 23.62 36.08
C TYR A 85 29.68 23.66 34.73
N THR A 86 30.87 23.05 34.66
CA THR A 86 31.48 22.52 33.43
C THR A 86 31.71 21.02 33.62
N ALA A 87 31.58 20.22 32.57
CA ALA A 87 31.87 18.79 32.56
C ALA A 87 32.53 18.40 31.23
N ASP A 88 33.67 17.72 31.30
CA ASP A 88 34.47 17.33 30.13
C ASP A 88 33.91 16.11 29.37
N THR A 89 33.15 15.27 30.07
CA THR A 89 32.54 14.04 29.54
C THR A 89 31.07 13.97 29.99
N ASN A 90 30.20 13.30 29.22
CA ASN A 90 28.77 13.25 29.52
C ASN A 90 28.53 12.49 30.85
N PRO A 91 28.01 13.16 31.90
CA PRO A 91 27.77 12.52 33.18
C PRO A 91 26.43 11.76 33.24
N GLU A 92 25.59 11.87 32.21
CA GLU A 92 24.28 11.22 32.02
C GLU A 92 23.19 11.72 32.99
N LEU A 93 23.41 11.67 34.31
CA LEU A 93 22.41 11.95 35.33
C LEU A 93 23.03 12.55 36.59
N LEU A 94 22.36 13.52 37.21
CA LEU A 94 22.58 13.90 38.61
C LEU A 94 21.40 13.46 39.46
N GLN A 95 21.68 12.84 40.59
CA GLN A 95 20.67 12.60 41.63
C GLN A 95 20.96 13.48 42.84
N VAL A 96 19.91 14.00 43.44
CA VAL A 96 19.99 14.88 44.62
C VAL A 96 19.11 14.29 45.69
N PHE A 97 19.70 13.89 46.79
CA PHE A 97 18.99 13.44 47.98
C PHE A 97 18.90 14.58 48.99
N TYR A 98 17.83 14.59 49.79
CA TYR A 98 17.63 15.61 50.82
C TYR A 98 16.96 15.04 52.08
N GLY A 99 17.29 15.59 53.25
CA GLY A 99 16.91 15.03 54.56
C GLY A 99 17.35 15.89 55.75
N PRO A 100 17.48 15.32 56.98
CA PRO A 100 17.59 13.90 57.32
C PRO A 100 16.26 13.16 57.64
N PRO A 101 16.22 11.82 57.50
CA PRO A 101 17.29 10.96 56.97
C PRO A 101 17.39 11.05 55.44
N ILE A 102 18.62 10.99 54.91
CA ILE A 102 18.86 10.83 53.47
C ILE A 102 18.36 9.43 53.07
N SER A 103 17.39 9.37 52.16
CA SER A 103 16.81 8.10 51.69
C SER A 103 16.28 8.22 50.27
N ALA A 104 16.08 7.07 49.60
CA ALA A 104 15.49 7.02 48.26
C ALA A 104 14.05 7.57 48.18
N ALA A 105 13.38 7.79 49.32
CA ALA A 105 12.06 8.42 49.40
C ALA A 105 12.13 9.95 49.27
N ALA A 106 13.31 10.56 49.45
CA ALA A 106 13.55 12.00 49.43
C ALA A 106 14.72 12.32 48.49
N GLN A 107 14.46 12.14 47.18
CA GLN A 107 15.44 12.39 46.13
C GLN A 107 14.79 13.04 44.90
N ALA A 108 15.57 13.68 44.06
CA ALA A 108 15.20 14.08 42.72
C ALA A 108 16.33 13.71 41.76
N ALA A 109 16.01 13.36 40.52
CA ALA A 109 17.02 13.08 39.50
C ALA A 109 16.75 13.89 38.24
N ALA A 110 17.80 14.44 37.63
CA ALA A 110 17.69 15.14 36.36
C ALA A 110 18.91 14.84 35.47
N PRO A 111 18.73 14.66 34.15
CA PRO A 111 19.84 14.44 33.23
C PRO A 111 20.84 15.60 33.26
N MET A 112 22.13 15.28 33.18
CA MET A 112 23.21 16.25 33.01
C MET A 112 23.94 15.96 31.70
N ALA A 113 24.30 17.02 30.96
CA ALA A 113 25.03 16.91 29.69
C ALA A 113 26.50 17.35 29.85
N VAL A 114 27.32 17.07 28.83
CA VAL A 114 28.65 17.69 28.65
C VAL A 114 28.49 19.21 28.63
N ALA A 115 29.39 19.93 29.31
CA ALA A 115 29.38 21.39 29.37
C ALA A 115 30.81 21.91 29.25
N ALA A 116 31.18 22.34 28.04
CA ALA A 116 32.50 22.91 27.76
C ALA A 116 32.66 24.32 28.39
N ASP A 117 31.56 25.06 28.49
CA ASP A 117 31.45 26.38 29.12
C ASP A 117 30.54 26.34 30.35
N TRP A 118 30.62 27.38 31.19
CA TRP A 118 29.80 27.50 32.41
C TRP A 118 28.30 27.43 32.07
N THR A 119 27.67 26.34 32.51
CA THR A 119 26.27 26.04 32.24
C THR A 119 25.51 25.99 33.56
N GLU A 120 24.36 26.68 33.65
CA GLU A 120 23.51 26.59 34.84
C GLU A 120 22.72 25.27 34.83
N PHE A 121 22.90 24.46 35.87
CA PHE A 121 22.10 23.29 36.17
C PHE A 121 21.00 23.65 37.17
N ARG A 122 19.78 23.16 36.92
CA ARG A 122 18.64 23.28 37.83
C ARG A 122 17.92 21.94 37.98
N ILE A 123 17.48 21.62 39.19
CA ILE A 123 16.65 20.46 39.49
C ILE A 123 15.53 20.85 40.45
N ASP A 124 14.29 20.51 40.07
CA ASP A 124 13.09 20.75 40.87
C ASP A 124 12.86 19.57 41.83
N LEU A 125 12.82 19.87 43.13
CA LEU A 125 12.63 18.93 44.22
C LEU A 125 11.14 18.75 44.59
N LYS A 126 10.21 19.50 43.96
CA LYS A 126 8.80 19.64 44.36
C LYS A 126 7.95 18.39 44.19
N GLU A 127 8.14 17.63 43.12
CA GLU A 127 7.37 16.40 42.87
C GLU A 127 7.66 15.33 43.93
N THR A 128 8.92 15.23 44.38
CA THR A 128 9.35 14.25 45.38
C THR A 128 9.18 14.77 46.81
N GLY A 129 9.22 16.10 47.02
CA GLY A 129 9.01 16.75 48.31
C GLY A 129 7.59 16.62 48.86
N LYS A 130 6.58 16.36 48.00
CA LYS A 130 5.17 16.15 48.41
C LYS A 130 4.99 15.02 49.45
N ASN A 131 5.91 14.05 49.48
CA ASN A 131 5.84 12.89 50.37
C ASN A 131 6.81 12.95 51.55
N PHE A 132 7.69 13.96 51.62
CA PHE A 132 8.66 14.10 52.70
C PHE A 132 8.08 14.97 53.83
N ARG A 133 8.08 14.47 55.08
CA ARG A 133 7.49 15.16 56.26
C ARG A 133 8.51 15.62 57.32
N GLY A 134 9.82 15.58 57.01
CA GLY A 134 10.91 15.99 57.92
C GLY A 134 11.51 17.36 57.58
N PRO A 135 12.38 17.93 58.45
CA PRO A 135 13.13 19.14 58.11
C PRO A 135 14.15 18.84 57.02
N ILE A 136 14.18 19.67 55.97
CA ILE A 136 15.20 19.59 54.92
C ILE A 136 16.33 20.55 55.29
N ILE A 137 17.41 20.00 55.86
CA ILE A 137 18.61 20.73 56.28
C ILE A 137 19.90 20.14 55.71
N LEU A 138 19.81 19.04 54.95
CA LEU A 138 20.96 18.33 54.39
C LEU A 138 20.67 17.92 52.94
N PHE A 139 21.68 18.06 52.08
CA PHE A 139 21.65 17.64 50.68
C PHE A 139 22.80 16.69 50.37
N ARG A 140 22.60 15.73 49.47
CA ARG A 140 23.65 14.89 48.87
C ARG A 140 23.48 14.92 47.35
N LEU A 141 24.55 15.23 46.63
CA LEU A 141 24.60 15.29 45.17
C LEU A 141 25.40 14.09 44.64
N ASP A 142 24.76 13.26 43.84
CA ASP A 142 25.31 12.06 43.19
C ASP A 142 25.53 12.33 41.71
N PHE A 143 26.77 12.16 41.25
CA PHE A 143 27.23 12.46 39.90
C PHE A 143 27.17 11.25 38.94
N GLY A 144 26.11 10.43 39.05
CA GLY A 144 25.85 9.30 38.16
C GLY A 144 26.68 8.05 38.47
N LEU A 145 26.91 7.18 37.47
CA LEU A 145 27.62 5.89 37.64
C LEU A 145 29.02 5.88 36.98
N ARG A 146 29.47 7.01 36.42
CA ARG A 146 30.62 7.06 35.52
C ARG A 146 31.85 7.61 36.23
N ALA A 147 32.95 6.85 36.20
CA ALA A 147 34.26 7.30 36.70
C ALA A 147 34.97 8.22 35.69
N ASN A 148 35.93 9.00 36.20
CA ASN A 148 36.81 9.92 35.47
C ASN A 148 36.12 11.08 34.74
N VAL A 149 34.98 11.56 35.25
CA VAL A 149 34.36 12.81 34.79
C VAL A 149 34.89 13.96 35.65
N ASN A 150 35.40 15.02 35.02
CA ASN A 150 35.88 16.21 35.72
C ASN A 150 34.81 17.31 35.69
N PHE A 151 34.34 17.69 36.86
CA PHE A 151 33.42 18.79 37.08
C PHE A 151 34.13 19.99 37.67
N ARG A 152 33.71 21.19 37.25
CA ARG A 152 33.91 22.42 38.01
C ARG A 152 32.54 22.93 38.36
N ILE A 153 32.25 23.15 39.64
CA ILE A 153 30.92 23.55 40.12
C ILE A 153 31.04 24.83 40.93
N ARG A 154 30.15 25.80 40.70
CA ARG A 154 30.06 27.01 41.51
C ARG A 154 28.63 27.45 41.77
N ASN A 155 28.46 28.36 42.73
CA ASN A 155 27.18 29.01 43.02
C ASN A 155 26.04 28.03 43.36
N VAL A 156 26.32 26.99 44.16
CA VAL A 156 25.31 26.02 44.63
C VAL A 156 24.32 26.72 45.57
N ARG A 157 23.03 26.67 45.23
CA ARG A 157 21.98 27.42 45.90
C ARG A 157 20.59 26.81 45.70
N LEU A 158 19.68 27.14 46.59
CA LEU A 158 18.24 26.91 46.41
C LEU A 158 17.55 28.19 45.97
N LEU A 159 16.60 28.03 45.06
CA LEU A 159 15.77 29.08 44.48
C LEU A 159 14.29 28.78 44.71
N GLY A 160 13.48 29.84 44.74
CA GLY A 160 12.02 29.75 44.75
C GLY A 160 11.40 29.57 43.37
N PRO A 161 10.06 29.44 43.30
CA PRO A 161 9.34 29.20 42.05
C PRO A 161 9.46 30.41 41.11
N GLY A 162 10.47 30.39 40.24
CA GLY A 162 10.57 31.27 39.07
C GLY A 162 10.10 30.56 37.79
N PRO A 163 9.83 31.30 36.70
CA PRO A 163 9.40 30.72 35.42
C PRO A 163 10.38 29.62 34.99
N GLY A 164 9.86 28.39 34.91
CA GLY A 164 10.67 27.18 34.74
C GLY A 164 11.41 27.15 33.41
N LYS A 165 12.69 27.50 33.41
CA LYS A 165 13.62 27.03 32.39
C LYS A 165 13.92 25.55 32.70
N LYS A 166 13.20 24.63 32.04
CA LYS A 166 13.59 23.21 32.00
C LYS A 166 14.91 23.10 31.23
N ASN A 167 15.83 22.26 31.70
CA ASN A 167 17.00 21.88 30.91
C ASN A 167 16.48 21.21 29.62
N LEU A 168 16.73 21.84 28.47
CA LEU A 168 16.39 21.28 27.17
C LEU A 168 17.51 20.29 26.80
N VAL A 169 17.30 19.01 27.10
CA VAL A 169 18.17 17.93 26.64
C VAL A 169 17.53 17.35 25.39
N PRO A 170 18.13 17.55 24.19
CA PRO A 170 17.60 16.94 22.98
C PRO A 170 17.70 15.42 23.08
N GLY A 171 16.64 14.72 22.70
CA GLY A 171 16.67 13.28 22.47
C GLY A 171 17.56 12.89 21.27
N PRO A 172 17.77 11.59 21.02
CA PRO A 172 18.62 11.11 19.92
C PRO A 172 18.18 11.60 18.52
N SER A 173 16.88 11.82 18.31
CA SER A 173 16.29 12.36 17.08
C SER A 173 16.12 13.88 17.10
N GLU A 174 16.76 14.57 18.03
CA GLU A 174 16.57 16.00 18.23
C GLU A 174 17.92 16.71 18.35
N ARG A 175 17.92 18.00 18.06
CA ARG A 175 19.08 18.86 18.25
C ARG A 175 18.66 20.13 18.95
N LEU A 176 19.58 20.65 19.77
CA LEU A 176 19.40 21.97 20.35
C LEU A 176 19.75 23.01 19.30
N VAL A 177 18.82 23.91 18.98
CA VAL A 177 19.04 25.02 18.07
C VAL A 177 18.78 26.32 18.78
N THR A 178 19.60 27.29 18.45
CA THR A 178 19.45 28.66 18.91
C THR A 178 18.59 29.41 17.90
N VAL A 179 17.41 29.86 18.33
CA VAL A 179 16.52 30.70 17.52
C VAL A 179 16.42 32.09 18.10
N GLU A 180 16.28 33.08 17.22
CA GLU A 180 15.91 34.42 17.62
C GLU A 180 14.39 34.53 17.66
N VAL A 181 13.86 34.91 18.82
CA VAL A 181 12.43 35.18 19.01
C VAL A 181 12.24 36.59 19.51
N ASP A 182 11.07 37.18 19.25
CA ASP A 182 10.73 38.46 19.87
C ASP A 182 10.68 38.32 21.39
N THR A 183 11.09 39.38 22.08
CA THR A 183 11.14 39.41 23.54
C THR A 183 9.72 39.40 24.09
N VAL A 184 9.33 38.30 24.74
CA VAL A 184 8.04 38.21 25.47
C VAL A 184 8.21 38.93 26.80
N VAL A 185 7.38 39.93 27.02
CA VAL A 185 7.41 40.80 28.21
C VAL A 185 6.47 40.26 29.29
N ILE A 186 5.28 39.84 28.88
CA ILE A 186 4.31 39.17 29.74
C ILE A 186 3.57 38.12 28.93
N ASP A 187 3.33 36.96 29.55
CA ASP A 187 2.43 35.92 29.07
C ASP A 187 1.22 35.89 30.02
N PHE A 188 0.06 36.34 29.53
CA PHE A 188 -1.14 36.46 30.35
C PHE A 188 -1.68 35.10 30.78
N ALA A 189 -1.46 34.06 29.98
CA ALA A 189 -1.85 32.72 30.39
C ALA A 189 -0.97 32.25 31.54
N GLU A 190 0.33 32.56 31.57
CA GLU A 190 1.20 32.25 32.73
C GLU A 190 0.86 33.08 33.96
N ALA A 191 0.56 34.36 33.76
CA ALA A 191 0.20 35.29 34.82
C ALA A 191 -1.26 35.14 35.30
N PHE A 192 -1.97 34.10 34.87
CA PHE A 192 -3.42 33.94 35.13
C PHE A 192 -3.80 34.00 36.61
N ASP A 193 -2.94 33.50 37.50
CA ASP A 193 -3.21 33.53 38.95
C ASP A 193 -3.23 34.95 39.54
N ALA A 194 -2.65 35.93 38.83
CA ALA A 194 -2.69 37.35 39.19
C ALA A 194 -3.88 38.10 38.57
N ALA A 195 -4.70 37.42 37.76
CA ALA A 195 -5.84 38.02 37.09
C ALA A 195 -7.09 38.01 37.97
N THR A 196 -7.94 39.00 37.77
CA THR A 196 -9.32 39.01 38.30
C THR A 196 -10.28 38.67 37.16
N SER A 197 -11.26 37.80 37.43
CA SER A 197 -12.28 37.42 36.45
C SER A 197 -13.64 37.95 36.89
N GLU A 198 -14.35 38.58 35.97
CA GLU A 198 -15.66 39.18 36.19
C GLU A 198 -16.65 38.73 35.12
N ASN A 199 -17.92 38.64 35.50
CA ASN A 199 -19.05 38.43 34.59
C ASN A 199 -18.88 37.25 33.60
N SER A 200 -18.37 36.12 34.08
CA SER A 200 -18.21 34.89 33.30
C SER A 200 -18.81 33.68 34.04
N LEU A 201 -19.39 32.72 33.29
CA LEU A 201 -19.82 31.45 33.90
C LEU A 201 -18.63 30.58 34.33
N SER A 202 -17.54 30.67 33.58
CA SER A 202 -16.31 29.95 33.86
C SER A 202 -15.15 30.64 33.17
N THR A 203 -14.08 30.87 33.93
CA THR A 203 -12.79 31.28 33.39
C THR A 203 -11.71 30.32 33.88
N LYS A 204 -10.87 29.81 32.97
CA LYS A 204 -9.82 28.84 33.33
C LYS A 204 -8.55 29.07 32.53
N GLN A 205 -7.40 28.97 33.20
CA GLN A 205 -6.12 28.75 32.53
C GLN A 205 -6.12 27.36 31.88
N ILE A 206 -5.78 27.30 30.60
CA ILE A 206 -5.49 26.06 29.90
C ILE A 206 -3.98 25.88 29.86
N LYS A 207 -3.47 24.92 30.64
CA LYS A 207 -2.03 24.68 30.81
C LYS A 207 -1.37 23.95 29.63
N SER A 208 -2.16 23.33 28.76
CA SER A 208 -1.71 22.63 27.56
C SER A 208 -2.82 22.68 26.50
N LEU A 209 -2.51 23.28 25.36
CA LEU A 209 -3.43 23.45 24.23
C LEU A 209 -2.62 23.51 22.93
N THR A 210 -3.07 22.84 21.87
CA THR A 210 -2.47 22.99 20.54
C THR A 210 -3.12 24.17 19.80
N ILE A 211 -2.37 25.26 19.66
CA ILE A 211 -2.77 26.53 19.05
C ILE A 211 -2.03 26.64 17.71
N ASP A 212 -2.78 26.65 16.62
CA ASP A 212 -2.22 26.63 15.26
C ASP A 212 -1.06 25.62 15.08
N LYS A 213 -1.29 24.38 15.53
CA LYS A 213 -0.35 23.25 15.47
C LYS A 213 0.90 23.40 16.37
N ILE A 214 0.92 24.37 17.28
CA ILE A 214 1.99 24.58 18.26
C ILE A 214 1.44 24.37 19.67
N ASP A 215 2.16 23.63 20.50
CA ASP A 215 1.79 23.46 21.89
C ASP A 215 1.96 24.76 22.68
N GLY A 216 0.93 25.09 23.43
CA GLY A 216 0.79 26.37 24.08
C GLY A 216 -0.09 26.37 25.30
N ARG A 217 -0.29 27.59 25.81
CA ARG A 217 -1.18 27.89 26.93
C ARG A 217 -2.23 28.86 26.44
N GLY A 218 -3.40 28.77 27.04
CA GLY A 218 -4.48 29.67 26.72
C GLY A 218 -5.32 29.99 27.92
N ILE A 219 -6.32 30.83 27.69
CA ILE A 219 -7.30 31.21 28.68
C ILE A 219 -8.67 30.97 28.09
N PHE A 220 -9.46 30.15 28.79
CA PHE A 220 -10.85 29.86 28.45
C PHE A 220 -11.77 30.88 29.12
N GLN A 221 -12.70 31.44 28.36
CA GLN A 221 -13.81 32.25 28.86
C GLN A 221 -15.14 31.67 28.37
N HIS A 222 -16.05 31.46 29.30
CA HIS A 222 -17.44 31.12 29.02
C HIS A 222 -18.32 32.33 29.30
N SER A 223 -19.16 32.70 28.32
CA SER A 223 -20.12 33.80 28.45
C SER A 223 -21.04 33.61 29.67
N PRO A 224 -21.47 34.70 30.36
CA PRO A 224 -22.31 34.67 31.57
C PRO A 224 -23.75 34.13 31.36
N GLY A 225 -24.16 33.77 30.14
CA GLY A 225 -25.49 33.27 29.82
C GLY A 225 -26.57 34.35 29.67
N ASP A 226 -26.34 35.53 30.25
CA ASP A 226 -27.12 36.76 30.02
C ASP A 226 -26.17 37.89 29.59
N VAL A 227 -26.16 38.17 28.29
CA VAL A 227 -25.28 39.19 27.67
C VAL A 227 -25.60 40.62 28.08
N SER A 228 -26.74 40.88 28.75
CA SER A 228 -27.09 42.22 29.23
C SER A 228 -26.25 42.68 30.44
N ASN A 229 -25.58 41.75 31.12
CA ASN A 229 -24.68 42.04 32.24
C ASN A 229 -23.26 42.47 31.80
N GLY A 230 -23.03 42.58 30.49
CA GLY A 230 -21.76 42.99 29.89
C GLY A 230 -20.91 41.82 29.39
N ASN A 231 -19.64 42.10 29.05
CA ASN A 231 -18.69 41.09 28.56
C ASN A 231 -18.14 40.24 29.70
N ALA A 232 -17.80 38.98 29.42
CA ALA A 232 -16.92 38.22 30.31
C ALA A 232 -15.52 38.81 30.24
N ARG A 233 -14.97 39.20 31.39
CA ARG A 233 -13.72 39.97 31.46
C ARG A 233 -12.69 39.30 32.35
N ILE A 234 -11.43 39.32 31.91
CA ILE A 234 -10.27 38.98 32.72
C ILE A 234 -9.35 40.18 32.76
N THR A 235 -9.03 40.66 33.94
CA THR A 235 -8.27 41.88 34.15
C THR A 235 -6.96 41.60 34.89
N TYR A 236 -5.87 42.11 34.32
CA TYR A 236 -4.53 42.12 34.88
C TYR A 236 -4.21 43.55 35.29
N ALA A 237 -4.17 43.81 36.60
CA ALA A 237 -3.79 45.10 37.14
C ALA A 237 -2.26 45.26 37.16
N ASP A 238 -1.80 46.51 37.20
CA ASP A 238 -0.40 46.88 37.40
C ASP A 238 0.60 46.27 36.39
N VAL A 239 0.18 46.09 35.13
CA VAL A 239 1.04 45.58 34.05
C VAL A 239 2.03 46.66 33.64
N LEU A 240 3.30 46.49 34.00
CA LEU A 240 4.38 47.37 33.58
C LEU A 240 4.73 47.14 32.10
N MET A 241 4.41 48.11 31.25
CA MET A 241 4.80 48.11 29.85
C MET A 241 6.28 48.49 29.71
N PRO A 242 7.06 47.80 28.86
CA PRO A 242 8.47 48.09 28.68
C PRO A 242 8.66 49.37 27.87
N THR A 243 9.81 50.00 27.99
CA THR A 243 10.23 51.06 27.06
C THR A 243 10.65 50.44 25.73
N ILE A 244 10.34 51.12 24.64
CA ILE A 244 10.69 50.77 23.25
C ILE A 244 11.63 51.84 22.66
N SER A 245 12.47 51.46 21.70
CA SER A 245 13.51 52.30 21.09
C SER A 245 13.58 52.11 19.58
N GLY A 246 13.87 53.18 18.83
CA GLY A 246 13.97 53.11 17.37
C GLY A 246 12.68 52.60 16.71
N ASP A 247 12.80 51.57 15.88
CA ASP A 247 11.69 50.95 15.15
C ASP A 247 10.98 49.83 15.94
N GLU A 248 11.32 49.62 17.22
CA GLU A 248 10.66 48.63 18.07
C GLU A 248 9.18 48.96 18.30
N LYS A 249 8.33 47.93 18.33
CA LYS A 249 6.89 48.07 18.65
C LYS A 249 6.50 47.18 19.81
N LEU A 250 5.61 47.68 20.65
CA LEU A 250 5.00 46.88 21.71
C LEU A 250 3.72 46.25 21.19
N ILE A 251 3.69 44.93 21.02
CA ILE A 251 2.56 44.21 20.42
C ILE A 251 1.93 43.26 21.43
N LEU A 252 0.61 43.33 21.60
CA LEU A 252 -0.15 42.24 22.20
C LEU A 252 -0.55 41.23 21.12
N SER A 253 0.04 40.04 21.18
CA SER A 253 -0.18 38.93 20.25
C SER A 253 -1.02 37.84 20.92
N TYR A 254 -2.04 37.33 20.23
CA TYR A 254 -2.89 36.25 20.71
C TYR A 254 -3.55 35.50 19.54
N HIS A 255 -4.15 34.34 19.80
CA HIS A 255 -4.94 33.58 18.84
C HIS A 255 -6.38 33.45 19.32
N LYS A 256 -7.33 33.62 18.41
CA LYS A 256 -8.76 33.40 18.66
C LYS A 256 -9.10 31.93 18.40
N GLY A 257 -9.75 31.27 19.35
CA GLY A 257 -10.26 29.90 19.19
C GLY A 257 -11.67 29.76 19.74
N LEU A 258 -12.47 28.91 19.08
CA LEU A 258 -13.82 28.53 19.52
C LEU A 258 -13.92 27.02 19.72
N ASN A 259 -14.72 26.60 20.71
CA ASN A 259 -14.96 25.18 20.95
C ASN A 259 -15.89 24.53 19.91
N VAL A 260 -16.76 25.32 19.27
CA VAL A 260 -17.67 24.84 18.24
C VAL A 260 -17.61 25.73 17.00
N ASP A 261 -18.10 25.22 15.87
CA ASP A 261 -18.23 25.98 14.63
C ASP A 261 -19.64 26.59 14.54
N HIS A 262 -19.73 27.91 14.69
CA HIS A 262 -21.00 28.63 14.74
C HIS A 262 -21.69 28.64 13.38
N THR A 263 -20.95 28.46 12.28
CA THR A 263 -21.53 28.38 10.92
C THR A 263 -22.41 27.14 10.70
N THR A 264 -22.34 26.16 11.62
CA THR A 264 -23.08 24.89 11.56
C THR A 264 -24.13 24.75 12.66
N ARG A 265 -24.35 25.80 13.46
CA ARG A 265 -25.21 25.76 14.65
C ARG A 265 -26.30 26.84 14.56
N ASP A 266 -27.55 26.41 14.67
CA ASP A 266 -28.69 27.33 14.71
C ASP A 266 -28.59 28.25 15.94
N GLN A 267 -28.90 29.53 15.74
CA GLN A 267 -28.90 30.60 16.76
C GLN A 267 -27.52 31.03 17.30
N ALA A 268 -26.40 30.52 16.75
CA ALA A 268 -25.07 31.02 17.10
C ALA A 268 -24.70 32.22 16.23
N ASP A 269 -24.29 33.36 16.81
CA ASP A 269 -23.95 34.61 16.10
C ASP A 269 -22.44 34.90 16.09
N GLY A 270 -21.68 34.28 16.99
CA GLY A 270 -20.22 34.33 17.04
C GLY A 270 -19.73 34.97 18.32
N VAL A 271 -18.41 35.10 18.46
CA VAL A 271 -17.80 35.70 19.66
C VAL A 271 -16.90 36.87 19.28
N GLY A 272 -17.05 37.98 19.98
CA GLY A 272 -16.12 39.11 19.95
C GLY A 272 -14.98 38.92 20.95
N PHE A 273 -13.75 39.05 20.46
CA PHE A 273 -12.52 39.12 21.24
C PHE A 273 -12.12 40.59 21.36
N VAL A 274 -12.14 41.12 22.57
CA VAL A 274 -11.90 42.52 22.88
C VAL A 274 -10.68 42.64 23.80
N VAL A 275 -9.77 43.55 23.48
CA VAL A 275 -8.62 43.91 24.33
C VAL A 275 -8.83 45.35 24.77
N ALA A 276 -8.77 45.57 26.08
CA ALA A 276 -8.86 46.91 26.66
C ALA A 276 -7.63 47.23 27.53
N VAL A 277 -7.17 48.49 27.48
CA VAL A 277 -6.07 49.01 28.30
C VAL A 277 -6.55 50.26 29.05
N ASP A 278 -6.37 50.29 30.37
CA ASP A 278 -6.91 51.31 31.28
C ASP A 278 -8.42 51.58 31.06
N GLY A 279 -9.17 50.52 30.74
CA GLY A 279 -10.62 50.58 30.48
C GLY A 279 -11.01 51.10 29.09
N LYS A 280 -10.06 51.49 28.23
CA LYS A 280 -10.29 51.86 26.83
C LYS A 280 -10.15 50.63 25.93
N GLU A 281 -11.14 50.34 25.10
CA GLU A 281 -11.03 49.32 24.04
C GLU A 281 -9.93 49.74 23.04
N VAL A 282 -8.90 48.92 22.89
CA VAL A 282 -7.78 49.15 21.97
C VAL A 282 -7.84 48.22 20.75
N HIS A 283 -8.56 47.11 20.86
CA HIS A 283 -8.77 46.18 19.75
C HIS A 283 -10.02 45.34 19.95
N ARG A 284 -10.75 45.08 18.85
CA ARG A 284 -11.92 44.20 18.79
C ARG A 284 -11.88 43.37 17.51
N SER A 285 -12.18 42.09 17.61
CA SER A 285 -12.23 41.18 16.47
C SER A 285 -13.29 40.10 16.66
N LEU A 286 -13.96 39.68 15.59
CA LEU A 286 -15.03 38.66 15.64
C LEU A 286 -14.52 37.29 15.20
N LYS A 287 -15.13 36.21 15.71
CA LYS A 287 -14.88 34.83 15.26
C LYS A 287 -16.17 34.01 15.22
N GLN A 288 -16.32 33.19 14.18
CA GLN A 288 -17.47 32.30 13.98
C GLN A 288 -17.08 30.84 13.71
N THR A 289 -15.85 30.58 13.33
CA THR A 289 -15.36 29.23 12.96
C THR A 289 -14.37 28.70 14.00
N LYS A 290 -14.15 27.37 14.02
CA LYS A 290 -13.31 26.74 15.07
C LYS A 290 -11.79 26.85 14.86
N ASP A 291 -11.36 27.23 13.66
CA ASP A 291 -9.95 27.37 13.30
C ASP A 291 -9.27 28.49 14.10
N TRP A 292 -8.00 28.29 14.41
CA TRP A 292 -7.18 29.29 15.09
C TRP A 292 -6.88 30.46 14.16
N GLU A 293 -6.98 31.68 14.67
CA GLU A 293 -6.68 32.89 13.93
C GLU A 293 -5.79 33.81 14.76
N LYS A 294 -4.58 34.11 14.28
CA LYS A 294 -3.60 34.92 14.98
C LYS A 294 -3.90 36.41 14.83
N MET A 295 -3.90 37.12 15.95
CA MET A 295 -4.13 38.56 16.07
C MET A 295 -2.91 39.26 16.65
N ALA A 296 -2.72 40.52 16.26
CA ALA A 296 -1.71 41.42 16.80
C ALA A 296 -2.34 42.80 17.03
N CYS A 297 -2.12 43.35 18.22
CA CYS A 297 -2.59 44.68 18.63
C CYS A 297 -1.39 45.54 19.00
N ASP A 298 -1.25 46.71 18.38
CA ASP A 298 -0.19 47.66 18.71
C ASP A 298 -0.53 48.39 20.02
N LEU A 299 0.32 48.19 21.03
CA LEU A 299 0.24 48.82 22.35
C LEU A 299 1.35 49.85 22.57
N SER A 300 2.06 50.27 21.52
CA SER A 300 3.22 51.17 21.61
C SER A 300 2.87 52.51 22.27
N GLU A 301 1.61 52.98 22.20
CA GLU A 301 1.15 54.19 22.90
C GLU A 301 1.25 54.10 24.44
N PHE A 302 1.35 52.88 24.98
CA PHE A 302 1.44 52.61 26.41
C PHE A 302 2.87 52.26 26.87
N ALA A 303 3.87 52.30 25.99
CA ALA A 303 5.24 51.93 26.34
C ALA A 303 5.79 52.74 27.53
N GLY A 304 6.48 52.07 28.44
CA GLY A 304 7.06 52.65 29.66
C GLY A 304 6.06 53.01 30.77
N ARG A 305 4.76 52.72 30.61
CA ARG A 305 3.71 53.00 31.61
C ARG A 305 3.28 51.72 32.34
N THR A 306 2.83 51.86 33.58
CA THR A 306 2.06 50.80 34.25
C THR A 306 0.58 50.99 33.92
N VAL A 307 -0.08 49.95 33.42
CA VAL A 307 -1.48 50.00 32.95
C VAL A 307 -2.27 48.78 33.41
N THR A 308 -3.60 48.86 33.31
CA THR A 308 -4.50 47.72 33.50
C THR A 308 -4.87 47.12 32.14
N VAL A 309 -4.61 45.83 31.92
CA VAL A 309 -4.95 45.14 30.66
C VAL A 309 -6.12 44.18 30.89
N SER A 310 -7.14 44.25 30.05
CA SER A 310 -8.29 43.34 30.10
C SER A 310 -8.48 42.58 28.80
N LEU A 311 -8.73 41.27 28.92
CA LEU A 311 -9.15 40.37 27.84
C LEU A 311 -10.64 40.09 28.01
N GLU A 312 -11.43 40.49 27.02
CA GLU A 312 -12.88 40.54 27.10
C GLU A 312 -13.53 39.71 25.99
N MET A 313 -14.52 38.93 26.39
CA MET A 313 -15.33 38.13 25.50
C MET A 313 -16.73 38.75 25.41
N ASP A 314 -17.06 39.26 24.21
CA ASP A 314 -18.35 39.82 23.85
C ASP A 314 -19.21 38.76 23.16
N GLY A 315 -20.41 38.51 23.68
CA GLY A 315 -21.34 37.51 23.14
C GLY A 315 -22.29 38.02 22.06
N LEU A 316 -22.03 39.20 21.48
CA LEU A 316 -22.67 39.77 20.27
C LEU A 316 -24.20 39.90 20.26
N GLY A 317 -24.87 39.62 21.39
CA GLY A 317 -26.32 39.66 21.53
C GLY A 317 -26.95 38.31 21.90
N ASN A 318 -26.25 37.19 21.69
CA ASN A 318 -26.70 35.86 22.09
C ASN A 318 -25.56 34.96 22.58
N SER A 319 -25.59 34.56 23.85
CA SER A 319 -24.57 33.71 24.46
C SER A 319 -24.63 32.21 24.09
N ASN A 320 -25.37 31.82 23.06
CA ASN A 320 -25.51 30.41 22.67
C ASN A 320 -24.20 29.88 22.06
N TYR A 321 -23.64 28.86 22.72
CA TYR A 321 -22.38 28.20 22.33
C TYR A 321 -21.12 29.09 22.44
N ASP A 322 -21.25 30.22 23.12
CA ASP A 322 -20.21 31.20 23.34
C ASP A 322 -19.15 30.71 24.35
N GLN A 323 -18.14 30.06 23.79
CA GLN A 323 -17.03 29.45 24.50
C GLN A 323 -15.72 29.82 23.82
N ALA A 324 -15.11 30.90 24.31
CA ALA A 324 -13.93 31.52 23.74
C ALA A 324 -12.65 30.97 24.35
N THR A 325 -11.62 30.84 23.53
CA THR A 325 -10.27 30.53 24.00
C THR A 325 -9.26 31.52 23.42
N TRP A 326 -8.54 32.19 24.31
CA TRP A 326 -7.39 33.03 23.99
C TRP A 326 -6.13 32.18 23.96
N GLY A 327 -5.58 31.91 22.78
CA GLY A 327 -4.34 31.15 22.61
C GLY A 327 -3.10 32.06 22.66
N HIS A 328 -2.12 31.74 23.51
CA HIS A 328 -0.87 32.50 23.66
C HIS A 328 -1.03 34.03 23.82
N PRO A 329 -1.93 34.54 24.69
CA PRO A 329 -2.06 35.98 24.90
C PRO A 329 -0.78 36.54 25.56
N ARG A 330 -0.02 37.33 24.81
CA ARG A 330 1.32 37.82 25.20
C ARG A 330 1.54 39.25 24.77
N ILE A 331 2.31 39.98 25.56
CA ILE A 331 2.94 41.21 25.07
C ILE A 331 4.36 40.89 24.64
N ILE A 332 4.72 41.29 23.43
CA ILE A 332 6.05 41.15 22.85
C ILE A 332 6.60 42.53 22.46
N VAL A 333 7.92 42.68 22.49
CA VAL A 333 8.59 43.80 21.82
C VAL A 333 9.08 43.31 20.46
N GLU A 334 8.32 43.63 19.42
CA GLU A 334 8.67 43.34 18.03
C GLU A 334 9.90 44.18 17.63
N GLY A 335 10.90 43.53 17.05
CA GLY A 335 12.20 44.14 16.73
C GLY A 335 13.26 43.97 17.82
N ARG A 336 12.87 43.63 19.05
CA ARG A 336 13.80 43.26 20.14
C ARG A 336 13.97 41.75 20.21
N ARG A 337 15.01 41.25 19.55
CA ARG A 337 15.32 39.82 19.51
C ARG A 337 15.97 39.35 20.80
N GLN A 338 15.48 38.23 21.32
CA GLN A 338 16.15 37.46 22.35
C GLN A 338 16.50 36.07 21.82
N THR A 339 17.64 35.57 22.27
CA THR A 339 18.13 34.25 21.93
C THR A 339 17.44 33.20 22.80
N LYS A 340 16.76 32.23 22.18
CA LYS A 340 16.13 31.11 22.88
C LYS A 340 16.68 29.80 22.33
N GLN A 341 17.10 28.91 23.23
CA GLN A 341 17.36 27.53 22.86
C GLN A 341 16.02 26.79 22.73
N VAL A 342 15.85 26.09 21.62
CA VAL A 342 14.72 25.21 21.36
C VAL A 342 15.26 23.84 20.94
N ILE A 343 14.46 22.81 21.20
CA ILE A 343 14.74 21.47 20.68
C ILE A 343 14.04 21.38 19.33
N GLU A 344 14.82 21.10 18.28
CA GLU A 344 14.32 20.84 16.93
C GLU A 344 14.44 19.35 16.63
N LYS A 345 13.39 18.76 16.04
CA LYS A 345 13.47 17.39 15.52
C LYS A 345 14.42 17.33 14.33
N VAL A 346 15.30 16.33 14.32
CA VAL A 346 16.13 15.99 13.17
C VAL A 346 15.33 15.04 12.28
N PHE A 347 15.23 15.38 11.01
CA PHE A 347 14.55 14.58 10.00
C PHE A 347 15.53 14.00 8.99
N GLY A 348 15.04 13.07 8.17
CA GLY A 348 15.80 12.48 7.07
C GLY A 348 16.81 11.42 7.51
N ILE A 349 17.54 10.92 6.51
CA ILE A 349 18.54 9.87 6.65
C ILE A 349 19.87 10.32 6.02
N ARG A 350 20.93 9.60 6.36
CA ARG A 350 22.21 9.67 5.63
C ARG A 350 22.20 8.61 4.54
N LEU A 351 22.72 8.95 3.36
CA LEU A 351 22.79 8.02 2.23
C LEU A 351 24.06 7.16 2.22
N SER A 352 24.99 7.41 3.15
CA SER A 352 26.22 6.63 3.29
C SER A 352 25.90 5.15 3.51
N GLY A 353 26.27 4.30 2.54
CA GLY A 353 26.04 2.85 2.60
C GLY A 353 24.76 2.37 1.90
N VAL A 354 23.87 3.27 1.47
CA VAL A 354 22.66 2.91 0.73
C VAL A 354 23.03 2.57 -0.71
N LYS A 355 22.84 1.30 -1.08
CA LYS A 355 23.11 0.82 -2.45
C LYS A 355 21.85 0.96 -3.32
N PRO A 356 22.01 1.26 -4.63
CA PRO A 356 20.90 1.14 -5.58
C PRO A 356 20.32 -0.28 -5.53
N ALA A 357 18.99 -0.37 -5.50
CA ALA A 357 18.31 -1.65 -5.62
C ALA A 357 18.12 -1.99 -7.10
N ARG A 358 18.41 -3.24 -7.46
CA ARG A 358 18.00 -3.78 -8.75
C ARG A 358 16.47 -3.82 -8.80
N ALA A 359 15.88 -3.14 -9.77
CA ALA A 359 14.44 -3.05 -9.96
C ALA A 359 13.97 -3.86 -11.16
N ALA A 360 14.76 -3.94 -12.23
CA ALA A 360 14.41 -4.76 -13.37
C ALA A 360 14.66 -6.26 -13.11
N ALA A 361 13.90 -7.11 -13.78
CA ALA A 361 14.15 -8.55 -13.81
C ALA A 361 13.81 -9.12 -15.18
N THR A 362 14.75 -9.82 -15.80
CA THR A 362 14.47 -10.70 -16.93
C THR A 362 13.81 -11.96 -16.40
N THR A 363 12.56 -12.20 -16.80
CA THR A 363 11.76 -13.35 -16.37
C THR A 363 11.73 -14.47 -17.40
N LEU A 364 12.09 -14.16 -18.64
CA LEU A 364 12.23 -15.11 -19.73
C LEU A 364 13.34 -14.66 -20.66
N HIS A 365 14.25 -15.58 -21.01
CA HIS A 365 15.21 -15.42 -22.08
C HIS A 365 15.38 -16.76 -22.77
N ALA A 366 14.82 -16.90 -23.96
CA ALA A 366 14.83 -18.12 -24.75
C ALA A 366 15.42 -17.86 -26.12
N LYS A 367 16.14 -18.86 -26.65
CA LYS A 367 16.78 -18.80 -27.96
C LYS A 367 16.62 -20.15 -28.66
N THR A 368 16.04 -20.13 -29.84
CA THR A 368 16.01 -21.23 -30.80
C THR A 368 16.96 -20.95 -31.95
N ASP A 369 16.96 -21.82 -32.95
CA ASP A 369 17.71 -21.58 -34.18
C ASP A 369 17.14 -20.41 -34.98
N GLU A 370 15.83 -20.20 -34.90
CA GLU A 370 15.03 -19.26 -35.68
C GLU A 370 14.70 -17.98 -34.91
N ALA A 371 14.59 -18.02 -33.58
CA ALA A 371 14.12 -16.88 -32.80
C ALA A 371 14.84 -16.67 -31.46
N VAL A 372 14.75 -15.44 -30.95
CA VAL A 372 15.10 -15.05 -29.58
C VAL A 372 13.92 -14.33 -28.95
N THR A 373 13.49 -14.79 -27.78
CA THR A 373 12.44 -14.14 -26.99
C THR A 373 12.99 -13.70 -25.64
N LEU A 374 12.80 -12.44 -25.30
CA LEU A 374 13.23 -11.86 -24.02
C LEU A 374 12.08 -11.09 -23.38
N VAL A 375 11.72 -11.42 -22.15
CA VAL A 375 10.73 -10.68 -21.34
C VAL A 375 11.43 -10.09 -20.12
N SER A 376 11.27 -8.78 -19.95
CA SER A 376 11.83 -8.01 -18.84
C SER A 376 10.74 -7.23 -18.12
N SER A 377 10.68 -7.35 -16.80
CA SER A 377 9.85 -6.52 -15.94
C SER A 377 10.59 -5.23 -15.61
N PHE A 378 9.93 -4.07 -15.76
CA PHE A 378 10.46 -2.78 -15.33
C PHE A 378 10.66 -2.71 -13.82
N TYR A 379 9.69 -3.25 -13.05
CA TYR A 379 9.71 -3.21 -11.59
C TYR A 379 9.33 -4.58 -10.99
N ARG A 380 10.33 -5.44 -10.77
CA ARG A 380 10.20 -6.84 -10.36
C ARG A 380 9.42 -7.05 -9.06
N HIS A 381 9.32 -6.04 -8.21
CA HIS A 381 8.63 -6.15 -6.91
C HIS A 381 7.10 -6.05 -7.03
N LEU A 382 6.56 -5.81 -8.23
CA LEU A 382 5.13 -5.78 -8.54
C LEU A 382 4.74 -6.63 -9.75
N ASN A 383 5.69 -7.38 -10.31
CA ASN A 383 5.43 -8.40 -11.33
C ASN A 383 5.41 -9.77 -10.63
N LEU A 384 4.23 -10.39 -10.50
CA LEU A 384 4.08 -11.61 -9.72
C LEU A 384 4.93 -12.79 -10.25
N ASP A 385 5.12 -12.91 -11.56
CA ASP A 385 6.01 -13.93 -12.14
C ASP A 385 7.46 -13.71 -11.70
N ALA A 386 7.98 -12.48 -11.81
CA ALA A 386 9.31 -12.12 -11.32
C ALA A 386 9.47 -12.39 -9.81
N MET A 387 8.44 -12.07 -9.01
CA MET A 387 8.42 -12.30 -7.57
C MET A 387 8.45 -13.79 -7.22
N ILE A 388 7.70 -14.62 -7.95
CA ILE A 388 7.68 -16.07 -7.78
C ILE A 388 9.03 -16.68 -8.14
N GLN A 389 9.58 -16.33 -9.31
CA GLN A 389 10.88 -16.84 -9.76
C GLN A 389 11.98 -16.48 -8.77
N GLY A 390 11.97 -15.24 -8.23
CA GLY A 390 12.90 -14.80 -7.21
C GLY A 390 12.78 -15.53 -5.87
N ALA A 391 11.58 -16.02 -5.53
CA ALA A 391 11.31 -16.73 -4.28
C ALA A 391 11.42 -18.27 -4.41
N ALA A 392 11.35 -18.82 -5.61
CA ALA A 392 11.26 -20.26 -5.86
C ALA A 392 12.46 -21.08 -5.35
N SER A 393 13.62 -20.44 -5.20
CA SER A 393 14.84 -21.05 -4.64
C SER A 393 14.86 -21.09 -3.10
N THR A 394 13.95 -20.37 -2.44
CA THR A 394 13.90 -20.27 -0.98
C THR A 394 13.42 -21.60 -0.37
N PRO A 395 14.08 -22.11 0.68
CA PRO A 395 13.54 -23.22 1.47
C PRO A 395 12.11 -22.92 1.92
N HIS A 396 11.22 -23.92 1.89
CA HIS A 396 9.80 -23.80 2.25
C HIS A 396 8.89 -22.99 1.30
N ALA A 397 9.41 -22.44 0.20
CA ALA A 397 8.57 -21.82 -0.85
C ALA A 397 7.92 -22.84 -1.81
N ARG A 398 8.36 -24.11 -1.79
CA ARG A 398 7.79 -25.17 -2.63
C ARG A 398 6.42 -25.63 -2.11
N PRO A 399 5.42 -25.81 -2.99
CA PRO A 399 4.11 -26.31 -2.61
C PRO A 399 4.18 -27.76 -2.12
N LEU A 400 3.17 -28.16 -1.34
CA LEU A 400 2.94 -29.56 -0.95
C LEU A 400 2.04 -30.30 -1.93
N VAL A 401 1.75 -29.69 -3.07
CA VAL A 401 0.89 -30.21 -4.15
C VAL A 401 1.59 -30.03 -5.49
N PRO A 402 1.28 -30.84 -6.51
CA PRO A 402 1.81 -30.65 -7.85
C PRO A 402 1.45 -29.28 -8.42
N TYR A 403 2.36 -28.74 -9.23
CA TYR A 403 2.08 -27.53 -10.01
C TYR A 403 1.06 -27.81 -11.12
N GLY A 404 0.41 -26.74 -11.61
CA GLY A 404 -0.39 -26.83 -12.81
C GLY A 404 0.45 -26.96 -14.08
N PRO A 405 -0.17 -27.34 -15.21
CA PRO A 405 0.49 -27.35 -16.51
C PRO A 405 0.77 -25.92 -16.97
N ARG A 406 1.74 -25.78 -17.86
CA ARG A 406 1.82 -24.60 -18.73
C ARG A 406 0.67 -24.63 -19.73
N LEU A 407 0.13 -23.46 -20.04
CA LEU A 407 -1.00 -23.30 -20.96
C LEU A 407 -0.68 -22.19 -21.95
N VAL A 408 -1.30 -22.24 -23.13
CA VAL A 408 -1.38 -21.10 -24.04
C VAL A 408 -2.84 -20.73 -24.22
N ALA A 409 -3.15 -19.43 -24.21
CA ALA A 409 -4.50 -18.93 -24.42
C ALA A 409 -4.51 -17.83 -25.49
N GLY A 410 -5.51 -17.88 -26.37
CA GLY A 410 -5.78 -16.86 -27.38
C GLY A 410 -7.09 -16.12 -27.09
N GLU A 411 -7.17 -14.85 -27.49
CA GLU A 411 -8.42 -14.11 -27.45
C GLU A 411 -9.52 -14.84 -28.23
N GLY A 412 -10.69 -15.05 -27.62
CA GLY A 412 -11.84 -15.67 -28.27
C GLY A 412 -12.45 -14.78 -29.37
N PRO A 413 -13.47 -15.28 -30.10
CA PRO A 413 -14.00 -14.59 -31.25
C PRO A 413 -14.91 -13.43 -30.83
N HIS A 414 -14.41 -12.23 -31.05
CA HIS A 414 -15.17 -10.99 -30.95
C HIS A 414 -14.58 -9.99 -31.97
N PRO A 415 -15.40 -9.20 -32.69
CA PRO A 415 -14.91 -8.29 -33.73
C PRO A 415 -13.84 -7.30 -33.25
N ASP A 416 -13.92 -6.86 -32.00
CA ASP A 416 -12.95 -5.94 -31.40
C ASP A 416 -11.63 -6.62 -31.03
N ASN A 417 -11.62 -7.93 -30.81
CA ASN A 417 -10.42 -8.63 -30.35
C ASN A 417 -9.37 -8.63 -31.45
N HIS A 418 -8.12 -8.46 -31.03
CA HIS A 418 -6.94 -8.57 -31.88
C HIS A 418 -6.62 -10.06 -32.09
N THR A 419 -5.33 -10.39 -32.07
CA THR A 419 -4.84 -11.77 -32.11
C THR A 419 -3.85 -12.01 -30.99
N ILE A 420 -4.20 -11.55 -29.78
CA ILE A 420 -3.28 -11.61 -28.65
C ILE A 420 -3.24 -13.03 -28.10
N VAL A 421 -2.04 -13.49 -27.82
CA VAL A 421 -1.74 -14.78 -27.21
C VAL A 421 -1.03 -14.54 -25.87
N ARG A 422 -1.47 -15.25 -24.83
CA ARG A 422 -0.83 -15.32 -23.51
C ARG A 422 -0.30 -16.73 -23.27
N ILE A 423 0.97 -16.83 -22.92
CA ILE A 423 1.57 -18.06 -22.39
C ILE A 423 1.49 -17.98 -20.88
N LEU A 424 0.85 -18.98 -20.27
CA LEU A 424 0.69 -19.09 -18.83
C LEU A 424 1.70 -20.09 -18.25
N GLY A 425 2.41 -19.67 -17.20
CA GLY A 425 3.34 -20.53 -16.48
C GLY A 425 2.63 -21.59 -15.62
N ARG A 426 3.41 -22.38 -14.89
CA ARG A 426 2.90 -23.44 -13.97
C ARG A 426 2.05 -22.91 -12.79
N HIS A 427 2.14 -21.62 -12.51
CA HIS A 427 1.31 -20.90 -11.53
C HIS A 427 0.09 -20.22 -12.19
N GLN A 428 -0.14 -20.47 -13.48
CA GLN A 428 -1.24 -19.95 -14.30
C GLN A 428 -1.27 -18.41 -14.44
N LEU A 429 -0.15 -17.74 -14.17
CA LEU A 429 0.07 -16.33 -14.50
C LEU A 429 0.68 -16.19 -15.89
N PRO A 430 0.39 -15.08 -16.62
CA PRO A 430 1.07 -14.76 -17.87
C PRO A 430 2.58 -14.60 -17.67
N VAL A 431 3.37 -15.37 -18.43
CA VAL A 431 4.84 -15.25 -18.50
C VAL A 431 5.30 -14.56 -19.78
N ALA A 432 4.46 -14.60 -20.83
CA ALA A 432 4.64 -13.84 -22.06
C ALA A 432 3.26 -13.50 -22.64
N GLN A 433 3.14 -12.30 -23.19
CA GLN A 433 2.00 -11.87 -24.00
C GLN A 433 2.54 -11.25 -25.28
N PHE A 434 1.94 -11.61 -26.41
CA PHE A 434 2.36 -11.09 -27.70
C PHE A 434 1.22 -11.05 -28.71
N LEU A 435 1.40 -10.25 -29.74
CA LEU A 435 0.50 -10.22 -30.88
C LEU A 435 0.90 -11.29 -31.92
N ALA A 436 -0.04 -12.17 -32.30
CA ALA A 436 0.25 -13.26 -33.23
C ALA A 436 0.27 -12.80 -34.70
N PHE A 437 -0.66 -11.94 -35.11
CA PHE A 437 -0.80 -11.40 -36.47
C PHE A 437 -0.83 -9.87 -36.44
N PRO A 438 -0.53 -9.18 -37.56
CA PRO A 438 -0.53 -7.72 -37.61
C PRO A 438 -1.78 -7.10 -37.00
N ALA A 439 -1.61 -5.90 -36.44
CA ALA A 439 -2.63 -5.22 -35.65
C ALA A 439 -3.84 -4.74 -36.46
N ASP A 440 -4.06 -5.16 -37.69
CA ASP A 440 -5.30 -4.99 -38.47
C ASP A 440 -6.11 -6.29 -38.57
N VAL A 441 -5.50 -7.45 -38.30
CA VAL A 441 -6.19 -8.73 -38.18
C VAL A 441 -7.00 -8.74 -36.87
N ARG A 442 -8.31 -8.96 -37.02
CA ARG A 442 -9.30 -8.89 -35.94
C ARG A 442 -10.18 -10.14 -35.88
N GLY A 443 -10.84 -10.30 -34.76
CA GLY A 443 -11.81 -11.38 -34.54
C GLY A 443 -11.30 -12.50 -33.65
N GLY A 444 -10.19 -12.31 -32.93
CA GLY A 444 -9.59 -13.31 -32.05
C GLY A 444 -8.66 -14.30 -32.75
N VAL A 445 -7.99 -15.12 -31.95
CA VAL A 445 -6.97 -16.08 -32.38
C VAL A 445 -7.21 -17.45 -31.73
N GLY A 446 -7.10 -18.50 -32.54
CA GLY A 446 -7.06 -19.89 -32.10
C GLY A 446 -5.62 -20.32 -31.89
N VAL A 447 -5.39 -21.17 -30.88
CA VAL A 447 -4.07 -21.72 -30.54
C VAL A 447 -4.16 -23.25 -30.41
N GLU A 448 -3.19 -23.95 -30.98
CA GLU A 448 -3.02 -25.41 -30.87
C GLU A 448 -1.54 -25.71 -30.61
N CYS A 449 -1.25 -26.77 -29.88
CA CYS A 449 0.11 -27.18 -29.53
C CYS A 449 0.46 -28.54 -30.15
N GLY A 450 1.69 -28.67 -30.65
CA GLY A 450 2.17 -29.92 -31.23
C GLY A 450 3.69 -29.98 -31.35
N ARG A 451 4.21 -31.19 -31.53
CA ARG A 451 5.63 -31.55 -31.65
C ARG A 451 5.98 -31.78 -33.12
N PHE A 452 6.08 -30.69 -33.88
CA PHE A 452 6.23 -30.75 -35.33
C PHE A 452 7.68 -31.09 -35.73
N GLY A 453 7.93 -32.36 -36.09
CA GLY A 453 9.23 -32.83 -36.56
C GLY A 453 10.06 -33.52 -35.47
N ARG A 454 10.69 -32.76 -34.55
CA ARG A 454 11.44 -33.36 -33.44
C ARG A 454 10.53 -33.64 -32.24
N PRO A 455 10.54 -34.86 -31.66
CA PRO A 455 9.64 -35.21 -30.55
C PRO A 455 9.78 -34.33 -29.30
N ASP A 456 10.93 -33.70 -29.08
CA ASP A 456 11.22 -32.86 -27.92
C ASP A 456 10.81 -31.39 -28.09
N GLU A 457 10.57 -30.92 -29.32
CA GLU A 457 10.30 -29.51 -29.60
C GLU A 457 8.80 -29.21 -29.69
N LEU A 458 8.21 -28.73 -28.58
CA LEU A 458 6.82 -28.27 -28.56
C LEU A 458 6.68 -26.88 -29.16
N ARG A 459 5.67 -26.68 -30.01
CA ARG A 459 5.40 -25.43 -30.72
C ARG A 459 3.93 -25.03 -30.60
N ILE A 460 3.66 -23.74 -30.77
CA ILE A 460 2.33 -23.15 -30.77
C ILE A 460 1.96 -22.80 -32.20
N VAL A 461 0.83 -23.27 -32.69
CA VAL A 461 0.23 -22.85 -33.96
C VAL A 461 -0.89 -21.86 -33.66
N ALA A 462 -0.76 -20.63 -34.17
CA ALA A 462 -1.79 -19.62 -34.08
C ALA A 462 -2.52 -19.45 -35.42
N TYR A 463 -3.83 -19.22 -35.37
CA TYR A 463 -4.65 -19.00 -36.55
C TYR A 463 -5.78 -18.00 -36.29
N PRO A 464 -6.11 -17.08 -37.21
CA PRO A 464 -7.20 -16.12 -37.00
C PRO A 464 -8.56 -16.84 -36.93
N LEU A 465 -9.38 -16.50 -35.94
CA LEU A 465 -10.73 -17.06 -35.80
C LEU A 465 -11.74 -16.40 -36.75
N ALA A 466 -11.41 -15.23 -37.27
CA ALA A 466 -12.15 -14.51 -38.29
C ALA A 466 -11.21 -13.88 -39.33
N GLY A 467 -11.80 -13.23 -40.34
CA GLY A 467 -11.04 -12.55 -41.40
C GLY A 467 -10.74 -13.41 -42.61
N LYS A 468 -9.90 -12.88 -43.50
CA LYS A 468 -9.54 -13.48 -44.80
C LYS A 468 -8.06 -13.86 -44.92
N THR A 469 -7.30 -13.73 -43.83
CA THR A 469 -5.88 -14.06 -43.78
C THR A 469 -5.69 -15.54 -44.13
N ARG A 470 -4.76 -15.82 -45.06
CA ARG A 470 -4.44 -17.18 -45.52
C ARG A 470 -3.14 -17.72 -44.92
N ALA A 471 -2.80 -17.28 -43.71
CA ALA A 471 -1.58 -17.65 -43.03
C ALA A 471 -1.89 -18.26 -41.65
N LEU A 472 -1.14 -19.28 -41.28
CA LEU A 472 -0.99 -19.74 -39.90
C LEU A 472 0.42 -19.37 -39.44
N ARG A 473 0.62 -19.07 -38.15
CA ARG A 473 1.94 -18.76 -37.61
C ARG A 473 2.34 -19.77 -36.56
N VAL A 474 3.59 -20.25 -36.66
CA VAL A 474 4.16 -21.23 -35.74
C VAL A 474 5.17 -20.52 -34.85
N PHE A 475 4.95 -20.59 -33.54
CA PHE A 475 5.81 -20.04 -32.51
C PHE A 475 6.47 -21.16 -31.70
N ASP A 476 7.60 -20.87 -31.07
CA ASP A 476 8.12 -21.71 -30.00
C ASP A 476 7.22 -21.63 -28.75
N GLU A 477 7.49 -22.47 -27.74
CA GLU A 477 6.75 -22.48 -26.47
C GLU A 477 6.88 -21.20 -25.62
N HIS A 478 7.66 -20.22 -26.08
CA HIS A 478 7.92 -18.92 -25.46
C HIS A 478 7.37 -17.75 -26.29
N GLY A 479 6.81 -18.02 -27.47
CA GLY A 479 6.27 -17.00 -28.37
C GLY A 479 7.26 -16.49 -29.42
N GLY A 480 8.44 -17.08 -29.62
CA GLY A 480 9.33 -16.69 -30.72
C GLY A 480 8.82 -17.22 -32.06
N LEU A 481 8.66 -16.37 -33.07
CA LEU A 481 8.18 -16.77 -34.40
C LEU A 481 9.20 -17.72 -35.07
N GLN A 482 8.75 -18.92 -35.44
CA GLN A 482 9.58 -19.93 -36.10
C GLN A 482 9.27 -20.02 -37.58
N ASN A 483 8.00 -19.88 -37.95
CA ASN A 483 7.57 -20.03 -39.33
C ASN A 483 6.18 -19.42 -39.61
N GLU A 484 5.91 -19.10 -40.87
CA GLU A 484 4.59 -18.72 -41.38
C GLU A 484 4.15 -19.70 -42.49
N ILE A 485 2.95 -20.24 -42.36
CA ILE A 485 2.40 -21.26 -43.27
C ILE A 485 1.32 -20.63 -44.15
N GLY A 486 1.62 -20.48 -45.44
CA GLY A 486 0.63 -20.11 -46.47
C GLY A 486 -0.33 -21.27 -46.75
N VAL A 487 -1.61 -21.09 -46.42
CA VAL A 487 -2.62 -22.14 -46.57
C VAL A 487 -3.08 -22.22 -48.04
N ASN A 488 -3.08 -23.44 -48.60
CA ASN A 488 -3.41 -23.73 -50.00
C ASN A 488 -4.87 -23.38 -50.34
N GLU A 489 -5.11 -22.88 -51.55
CA GLU A 489 -6.42 -22.39 -52.04
C GLU A 489 -7.55 -23.42 -51.98
N ALA A 490 -7.24 -24.71 -51.90
CA ALA A 490 -8.21 -25.79 -51.71
C ALA A 490 -9.05 -25.67 -50.43
N VAL A 491 -8.61 -24.87 -49.45
CA VAL A 491 -9.41 -24.49 -48.26
C VAL A 491 -9.48 -22.97 -48.13
N SER A 492 -10.56 -22.46 -47.54
CA SER A 492 -10.84 -21.03 -47.42
C SER A 492 -10.91 -20.58 -45.96
N PRO A 493 -10.39 -19.39 -45.61
CA PRO A 493 -10.51 -18.84 -44.26
C PRO A 493 -11.97 -18.42 -43.94
N PRO A 494 -12.36 -18.31 -42.65
CA PRO A 494 -11.55 -18.68 -41.48
C PRO A 494 -11.33 -20.20 -41.38
N PHE A 495 -10.24 -20.60 -40.73
CA PHE A 495 -9.83 -22.00 -40.65
C PHE A 495 -10.26 -22.65 -39.33
N SER A 496 -10.43 -23.97 -39.37
CA SER A 496 -10.41 -24.82 -38.18
C SER A 496 -9.11 -25.62 -38.23
N VAL A 497 -8.39 -25.64 -37.11
CA VAL A 497 -7.06 -26.25 -37.00
C VAL A 497 -7.02 -27.19 -35.80
N CYS A 498 -6.30 -28.30 -35.91
CA CYS A 498 -5.86 -29.10 -34.76
C CYS A 498 -4.46 -29.67 -35.03
N ALA A 499 -3.71 -29.95 -33.97
CA ALA A 499 -2.40 -30.60 -34.06
C ALA A 499 -2.43 -32.03 -33.48
N GLY A 500 -1.63 -32.93 -34.06
CA GLY A 500 -1.52 -34.32 -33.59
C GLY A 500 -0.75 -35.21 -34.57
N ASP A 501 -0.47 -36.44 -34.14
CA ASP A 501 0.28 -37.43 -34.92
C ASP A 501 -0.64 -38.15 -35.93
N PHE A 502 -0.88 -37.57 -37.10
CA PHE A 502 -1.89 -38.05 -38.04
C PHE A 502 -1.33 -38.93 -39.15
N LEU A 503 -0.10 -38.71 -39.61
CA LEU A 503 0.45 -39.32 -40.82
C LEU A 503 1.52 -40.36 -40.54
N SER A 504 1.37 -41.57 -41.08
CA SER A 504 2.33 -42.66 -40.86
C SER A 504 3.71 -42.45 -41.50
N THR A 505 3.84 -41.47 -42.38
CA THR A 505 5.00 -41.28 -43.26
C THR A 505 6.19 -40.62 -42.58
N ARG A 506 6.01 -40.04 -41.38
CA ARG A 506 7.06 -39.36 -40.63
C ARG A 506 6.83 -39.42 -39.11
N PRO A 507 7.87 -39.15 -38.29
CA PRO A 507 7.72 -38.96 -36.85
C PRO A 507 7.29 -37.51 -36.51
N GLY A 508 6.58 -37.36 -35.40
CA GLY A 508 6.11 -36.09 -34.86
C GLY A 508 4.72 -35.70 -35.37
N ASP A 509 4.22 -34.56 -34.88
CA ASP A 509 2.86 -34.10 -35.16
C ASP A 509 2.76 -33.39 -36.53
N GLU A 510 1.53 -33.33 -37.05
CA GLU A 510 1.11 -32.52 -38.18
C GLU A 510 0.07 -31.47 -37.77
N ILE A 511 -0.05 -30.45 -38.61
CA ILE A 511 -1.06 -29.39 -38.50
C ILE A 511 -2.17 -29.70 -39.51
N ALA A 512 -3.33 -30.14 -39.01
CA ALA A 512 -4.51 -30.39 -39.84
C ALA A 512 -5.33 -29.11 -40.00
N VAL A 513 -5.67 -28.76 -41.24
CA VAL A 513 -6.34 -27.49 -41.58
C VAL A 513 -7.53 -27.74 -42.51
N ALA A 514 -8.69 -27.18 -42.15
CA ALA A 514 -9.89 -27.17 -42.99
C ALA A 514 -10.58 -25.80 -42.95
N SER A 515 -11.42 -25.50 -43.94
CA SER A 515 -12.30 -24.32 -43.86
C SER A 515 -13.29 -24.50 -42.70
N ALA A 516 -13.33 -23.55 -41.76
CA ALA A 516 -14.30 -23.57 -40.65
C ALA A 516 -15.74 -23.40 -41.16
N ARG A 517 -15.91 -22.80 -42.34
CA ARG A 517 -17.21 -22.68 -43.03
C ARG A 517 -17.13 -23.38 -44.38
N GLN A 518 -17.86 -24.47 -44.52
CA GLN A 518 -17.92 -25.27 -45.75
C GLN A 518 -19.20 -24.96 -46.55
N LYS A 519 -19.04 -24.74 -47.86
CA LYS A 519 -20.15 -24.60 -48.81
C LYS A 519 -20.30 -25.81 -49.73
N GLU A 520 -19.20 -26.51 -49.97
CA GLU A 520 -19.13 -27.62 -50.90
C GLU A 520 -19.57 -28.94 -50.24
N GLN A 521 -19.92 -29.92 -51.08
CA GLN A 521 -20.30 -31.25 -50.60
C GLN A 521 -19.08 -32.06 -50.17
N ASP A 522 -17.91 -31.77 -50.74
CA ASP A 522 -16.65 -32.39 -50.39
C ASP A 522 -15.89 -31.50 -49.40
N MET A 523 -15.42 -32.10 -48.32
CA MET A 523 -14.64 -31.45 -47.28
C MET A 523 -13.16 -31.82 -47.47
N THR A 524 -12.34 -30.81 -47.71
CA THR A 524 -10.89 -30.94 -47.84
C THR A 524 -10.23 -30.66 -46.49
N VAL A 525 -9.31 -31.55 -46.10
CA VAL A 525 -8.40 -31.37 -44.96
C VAL A 525 -6.96 -31.44 -45.49
N LEU A 526 -6.19 -30.42 -45.18
CA LEU A 526 -4.77 -30.32 -45.52
C LEU A 526 -3.92 -30.65 -44.30
N PHE A 527 -2.84 -31.39 -44.50
CA PHE A 527 -1.88 -31.73 -43.45
C PHE A 527 -0.55 -31.06 -43.76
N TYR A 528 -0.11 -30.20 -42.85
CA TYR A 528 1.15 -29.48 -42.94
C TYR A 528 2.14 -29.98 -41.90
N GLY A 529 3.43 -29.88 -42.20
CA GLY A 529 4.46 -29.96 -41.18
C GLY A 529 4.80 -28.62 -40.56
N GLY A 530 5.64 -28.63 -39.52
CA GLY A 530 6.01 -27.42 -38.78
C GLY A 530 6.82 -26.41 -39.60
N LYS A 531 7.46 -26.85 -40.69
CA LYS A 531 8.15 -25.98 -41.64
C LYS A 531 7.24 -25.49 -42.77
N GLY A 532 5.94 -25.75 -42.68
CA GLY A 532 4.94 -25.24 -43.62
C GLY A 532 4.84 -26.03 -44.92
N GLU A 533 5.54 -27.16 -45.02
CA GLU A 533 5.42 -28.09 -46.13
C GLU A 533 4.04 -28.74 -46.13
N LEU A 534 3.35 -28.73 -47.27
CA LEU A 534 2.10 -29.46 -47.45
C LEU A 534 2.44 -30.94 -47.67
N LEU A 535 2.07 -31.79 -46.70
CA LEU A 535 2.42 -33.21 -46.68
C LEU A 535 1.37 -34.08 -47.37
N GLU A 536 0.10 -33.83 -47.06
CA GLU A 536 -1.01 -34.61 -47.61
C GLU A 536 -2.27 -33.77 -47.73
N THR A 537 -3.12 -34.09 -48.71
CA THR A 537 -4.46 -33.54 -48.88
C THR A 537 -5.46 -34.69 -48.88
N ARG A 538 -6.41 -34.67 -47.96
CA ARG A 538 -7.50 -35.66 -47.90
C ARG A 538 -8.83 -34.97 -48.16
N THR A 539 -9.62 -35.54 -49.06
CA THR A 539 -10.96 -35.06 -49.36
C THR A 539 -11.98 -36.11 -48.96
N ARG A 540 -13.07 -35.68 -48.32
CA ARG A 540 -14.16 -36.56 -47.94
C ARG A 540 -15.52 -35.94 -48.25
N ARG A 541 -16.41 -36.76 -48.82
CA ARG A 541 -17.79 -36.37 -49.06
C ARG A 541 -18.57 -36.24 -47.75
N ARG A 542 -19.18 -35.07 -47.53
CA ARG A 542 -20.04 -34.78 -46.38
C ARG A 542 -21.44 -35.40 -46.55
N ARG A 543 -22.03 -35.86 -45.45
CA ARG A 543 -23.41 -36.34 -45.41
C ARG A 543 -24.39 -35.18 -45.25
N GLY A 544 -24.69 -34.42 -46.31
CA GLY A 544 -25.68 -33.34 -46.25
C GLY A 544 -25.53 -32.35 -47.41
N LYS A 545 -26.58 -31.59 -47.68
CA LYS A 545 -26.56 -30.48 -48.66
C LYS A 545 -26.61 -29.14 -47.91
N GLY A 546 -25.88 -28.12 -48.36
CA GLY A 546 -25.94 -26.74 -47.83
C GLY A 546 -24.65 -26.25 -47.16
N LYS A 547 -24.69 -25.05 -46.57
CA LYS A 547 -23.56 -24.48 -45.82
C LYS A 547 -23.49 -25.10 -44.42
N THR A 548 -22.28 -25.32 -43.89
CA THR A 548 -22.11 -25.86 -42.53
C THR A 548 -20.85 -25.33 -41.86
N SER A 549 -20.85 -25.33 -40.52
CA SER A 549 -19.65 -25.14 -39.71
C SER A 549 -18.91 -26.47 -39.55
N VAL A 550 -17.58 -26.41 -39.57
CA VAL A 550 -16.70 -27.56 -39.32
C VAL A 550 -15.74 -27.20 -38.20
N HIS A 551 -15.60 -28.13 -37.25
CA HIS A 551 -14.64 -28.05 -36.15
C HIS A 551 -13.77 -29.29 -36.18
N LEU A 552 -12.45 -29.08 -36.17
CA LEU A 552 -11.44 -30.12 -36.04
C LEU A 552 -11.01 -30.26 -34.58
N SER A 553 -10.75 -31.49 -34.15
CA SER A 553 -10.05 -31.78 -32.90
C SER A 553 -9.22 -33.05 -33.03
N CYS A 554 -8.13 -33.13 -32.30
CA CYS A 554 -7.30 -34.33 -32.23
C CYS A 554 -7.83 -35.30 -31.17
N LYS A 555 -7.87 -36.60 -31.48
CA LYS A 555 -8.08 -37.67 -30.50
C LYS A 555 -6.87 -38.61 -30.49
N PRO A 556 -6.16 -38.72 -29.35
CA PRO A 556 -5.11 -39.72 -29.21
C PRO A 556 -5.64 -41.16 -29.32
N ASP A 557 -4.99 -42.00 -30.14
CA ASP A 557 -5.38 -43.42 -30.36
C ASP A 557 -4.25 -44.43 -30.09
N GLY A 558 -3.15 -43.99 -29.46
CA GLY A 558 -2.04 -44.84 -28.99
C GLY A 558 -1.14 -45.43 -30.08
N GLN A 559 -1.56 -45.45 -31.35
CA GLN A 559 -0.71 -45.74 -32.51
C GLN A 559 -0.49 -44.52 -33.41
N ARG A 560 -1.59 -43.87 -33.82
CA ARG A 560 -1.64 -42.60 -34.54
C ARG A 560 -2.90 -41.88 -34.10
N ASP A 561 -2.88 -40.57 -34.02
CA ASP A 561 -4.02 -39.78 -33.61
C ASP A 561 -5.09 -39.75 -34.70
N ALA A 562 -6.34 -39.62 -34.29
CA ALA A 562 -7.47 -39.48 -35.19
C ALA A 562 -7.90 -38.01 -35.30
N VAL A 563 -8.20 -37.57 -36.53
CA VAL A 563 -8.86 -36.28 -36.75
C VAL A 563 -10.35 -36.48 -36.54
N MET A 564 -10.92 -35.76 -35.58
CA MET A 564 -12.35 -35.69 -35.39
C MET A 564 -12.90 -34.48 -36.10
N PHE A 565 -14.06 -34.65 -36.73
CA PHE A 565 -14.83 -33.51 -37.19
C PHE A 565 -16.31 -33.63 -36.82
N TYR A 566 -16.90 -32.47 -36.57
CA TYR A 566 -18.33 -32.30 -36.39
C TYR A 566 -18.93 -31.58 -37.59
N ASP A 567 -19.98 -32.15 -38.16
CA ASP A 567 -20.77 -31.54 -39.24
C ASP A 567 -22.13 -31.10 -38.69
N GLU A 568 -22.28 -29.78 -38.57
CA GLU A 568 -23.46 -29.15 -37.98
C GLU A 568 -24.77 -29.48 -38.71
N THR A 569 -24.78 -29.53 -40.04
CA THR A 569 -26.02 -29.80 -40.80
C THR A 569 -26.54 -31.21 -40.56
N SER A 570 -25.63 -32.19 -40.53
CA SER A 570 -26.01 -33.58 -40.34
C SER A 570 -26.25 -33.95 -38.88
N ARG A 571 -25.80 -33.09 -37.94
CA ARG A 571 -25.81 -33.38 -36.50
C ARG A 571 -25.09 -34.70 -36.18
N THR A 572 -24.03 -34.96 -36.94
CA THR A 572 -23.22 -36.16 -36.83
C THR A 572 -21.77 -35.80 -36.57
N SER A 573 -21.13 -36.54 -35.69
CA SER A 573 -19.68 -36.54 -35.59
C SER A 573 -19.12 -37.69 -36.39
N CYS A 574 -17.92 -37.49 -36.96
CA CYS A 574 -17.12 -38.59 -37.41
C CYS A 574 -15.72 -38.50 -36.81
N VAL A 575 -15.30 -39.55 -36.12
CA VAL A 575 -13.88 -39.79 -35.85
C VAL A 575 -13.31 -40.42 -37.12
N VAL A 576 -12.28 -39.81 -37.71
CA VAL A 576 -11.55 -40.41 -38.84
C VAL A 576 -10.21 -40.87 -38.30
N ASP A 577 -10.09 -42.19 -38.12
CA ASP A 577 -8.81 -42.84 -37.95
C ASP A 577 -8.00 -42.62 -39.24
N THR A 578 -6.89 -41.89 -39.14
CA THR A 578 -6.04 -41.56 -40.29
C THR A 578 -5.10 -42.71 -40.68
N SER A 579 -5.00 -43.76 -39.85
CA SER A 579 -4.11 -44.91 -40.01
C SER A 579 -4.72 -46.09 -40.76
N ARG A 580 -6.06 -46.21 -40.80
CA ARG A 580 -6.77 -47.32 -41.47
C ARG A 580 -7.44 -46.86 -42.76
N ARG A 581 -7.17 -47.57 -43.87
CA ARG A 581 -7.89 -47.40 -45.15
C ARG A 581 -9.39 -47.72 -45.04
N ASP A 582 -9.81 -48.46 -44.02
CA ASP A 582 -11.22 -48.80 -43.75
C ASP A 582 -11.83 -47.96 -42.62
N GLN A 583 -12.96 -47.36 -42.94
CA GLN A 583 -13.69 -46.33 -42.21
C GLN A 583 -14.36 -46.85 -40.92
N ASN A 584 -13.64 -46.95 -39.81
CA ASN A 584 -14.29 -47.05 -38.49
C ASN A 584 -14.72 -45.66 -38.01
N SER A 585 -15.76 -45.11 -38.64
CA SER A 585 -16.39 -43.87 -38.18
C SER A 585 -17.17 -44.13 -36.89
N LEU A 586 -16.71 -43.62 -35.75
CA LEU A 586 -17.61 -43.45 -34.61
C LEU A 586 -18.62 -42.36 -34.97
N HIS A 587 -19.85 -42.79 -35.23
CA HIS A 587 -20.93 -41.91 -35.61
C HIS A 587 -21.81 -41.58 -34.39
N LEU A 588 -21.60 -40.41 -33.78
CA LEU A 588 -22.53 -39.89 -32.79
C LEU A 588 -23.68 -39.22 -33.54
N ALA A 589 -24.83 -39.89 -33.62
CA ALA A 589 -26.04 -39.34 -34.22
C ALA A 589 -26.85 -38.55 -33.18
N GLY A 590 -27.59 -37.53 -33.63
CA GLY A 590 -28.55 -36.80 -32.80
C GLY A 590 -27.92 -35.75 -31.87
N LEU A 591 -26.71 -35.29 -32.17
CA LEU A 591 -26.09 -34.21 -31.42
C LEU A 591 -26.85 -32.89 -31.64
N PRO A 592 -26.98 -32.01 -30.64
CA PRO A 592 -27.53 -30.66 -30.83
C PRO A 592 -26.76 -29.87 -31.90
N SER A 593 -27.38 -28.86 -32.51
CA SER A 593 -26.69 -27.91 -33.39
C SER A 593 -25.62 -27.14 -32.60
N GLY A 594 -24.53 -26.74 -33.26
CA GLY A 594 -23.44 -26.00 -32.63
C GLY A 594 -22.60 -26.81 -31.63
N SER A 595 -22.71 -28.14 -31.64
CA SER A 595 -21.89 -29.00 -30.79
C SER A 595 -20.42 -29.02 -31.23
N ARG A 596 -19.52 -29.11 -30.25
CA ARG A 596 -18.09 -29.39 -30.47
C ARG A 596 -17.72 -30.61 -29.63
N ILE A 597 -16.70 -31.34 -30.07
CA ILE A 597 -16.37 -32.63 -29.49
C ILE A 597 -14.88 -32.67 -29.23
N PHE A 598 -14.51 -33.14 -28.06
CA PHE A 598 -13.12 -33.22 -27.61
C PHE A 598 -12.86 -34.57 -26.94
N PRO A 599 -11.62 -35.09 -26.96
CA PRO A 599 -11.26 -36.23 -26.13
C PRO A 599 -11.36 -35.89 -24.63
N SER A 600 -11.40 -36.92 -23.79
CA SER A 600 -11.30 -36.79 -22.33
C SER A 600 -10.04 -37.46 -21.79
N ALA A 601 -9.62 -37.03 -20.61
CA ALA A 601 -8.50 -37.57 -19.84
C ALA A 601 -8.80 -38.94 -19.21
N TYR A 602 -10.08 -39.31 -19.09
CA TYR A 602 -10.52 -40.50 -18.36
C TYR A 602 -10.78 -41.71 -19.28
N ALA A 603 -10.54 -42.93 -18.79
CA ALA A 603 -10.65 -44.15 -19.59
C ALA A 603 -12.08 -44.71 -19.70
N ASP A 604 -13.01 -44.26 -18.86
CA ASP A 604 -14.42 -44.62 -18.85
C ASP A 604 -15.31 -43.62 -19.60
N ARG A 605 -14.71 -42.49 -20.01
CA ARG A 605 -15.31 -41.37 -20.75
C ARG A 605 -14.45 -41.12 -21.97
N ASP A 606 -14.92 -41.54 -23.14
CA ASP A 606 -14.15 -41.42 -24.37
C ASP A 606 -14.14 -39.99 -24.91
N LEU A 607 -15.28 -39.29 -24.82
CA LEU A 607 -15.51 -38.00 -25.48
C LEU A 607 -16.32 -37.02 -24.63
N ASN A 608 -16.09 -35.74 -24.94
CA ASN A 608 -16.73 -34.57 -24.37
C ASN A 608 -17.49 -33.83 -25.45
N VAL A 609 -18.83 -33.80 -25.35
CA VAL A 609 -19.67 -32.98 -26.24
C VAL A 609 -20.04 -31.70 -25.52
N VAL A 610 -19.65 -30.57 -26.09
CA VAL A 610 -19.87 -29.23 -25.56
C VAL A 610 -20.58 -28.35 -26.58
N ARG A 611 -21.03 -27.17 -26.15
CA ARG A 611 -21.71 -26.19 -27.01
C ARG A 611 -21.63 -24.80 -26.39
N ASP A 612 -21.92 -23.80 -27.21
CA ASP A 612 -22.12 -22.43 -26.75
C ASP A 612 -23.39 -22.34 -25.88
N GLY A 613 -23.43 -21.32 -25.02
CA GLY A 613 -24.50 -21.08 -24.06
C GLY A 613 -24.28 -19.75 -23.32
N SER A 614 -25.34 -19.18 -22.76
CA SER A 614 -25.28 -17.84 -22.14
C SER A 614 -25.17 -17.84 -20.62
N VAL A 615 -25.47 -18.97 -19.94
CA VAL A 615 -25.58 -18.98 -18.47
C VAL A 615 -24.93 -20.23 -17.85
N GLU A 616 -25.31 -21.43 -18.29
CA GLU A 616 -24.81 -22.67 -17.66
C GLU A 616 -23.82 -23.43 -18.56
N SER A 617 -22.79 -24.00 -17.93
CA SER A 617 -21.69 -24.73 -18.58
C SER A 617 -21.94 -26.22 -18.68
N TRP A 618 -22.81 -26.58 -19.62
CA TRP A 618 -23.17 -27.97 -19.87
C TRP A 618 -22.17 -28.71 -20.77
N LEU A 619 -21.67 -29.83 -20.26
CA LEU A 619 -20.91 -30.83 -20.97
C LEU A 619 -21.67 -32.16 -20.96
N THR A 620 -21.64 -32.90 -22.06
CA THR A 620 -22.11 -34.30 -22.11
C THR A 620 -20.91 -35.22 -22.24
N ALA A 621 -20.65 -36.00 -21.19
CA ALA A 621 -19.65 -37.05 -21.16
C ALA A 621 -20.19 -38.30 -21.88
N HIS A 622 -19.48 -38.77 -22.89
CA HIS A 622 -19.80 -39.97 -23.67
C HIS A 622 -18.74 -41.06 -23.43
N GLY A 623 -19.14 -42.26 -23.01
CA GLY A 623 -18.23 -43.40 -22.89
C GLY A 623 -18.96 -44.74 -22.65
N LYS A 624 -18.40 -45.86 -23.14
CA LYS A 624 -18.93 -47.25 -22.96
C LYS A 624 -20.46 -47.40 -23.08
N GLY A 625 -21.09 -46.69 -24.03
CA GLY A 625 -22.55 -46.74 -24.25
C GLY A 625 -23.41 -45.92 -23.28
N LYS A 626 -22.81 -45.11 -22.40
CA LYS A 626 -23.49 -44.19 -21.48
C LYS A 626 -23.23 -42.74 -21.87
N GLN A 627 -24.23 -41.90 -21.62
CA GLN A 627 -24.14 -40.44 -21.77
C GLN A 627 -24.55 -39.81 -20.44
N VAL A 628 -23.68 -38.96 -19.88
CA VAL A 628 -23.94 -38.24 -18.64
C VAL A 628 -23.79 -36.76 -18.90
N ARG A 629 -24.83 -35.99 -18.57
CA ARG A 629 -24.81 -34.54 -18.69
C ARG A 629 -24.32 -33.93 -17.37
N ILE A 630 -23.33 -33.06 -17.45
CA ILE A 630 -22.62 -32.47 -16.31
C ILE A 630 -22.62 -30.94 -16.45
N ASN A 631 -22.88 -30.22 -15.35
CA ASN A 631 -22.71 -28.76 -15.29
C ASN A 631 -21.35 -28.42 -14.67
N ALA A 632 -20.35 -28.16 -15.52
CA ALA A 632 -18.97 -27.87 -15.12
C ALA A 632 -18.81 -26.51 -14.41
N GLY A 633 -19.75 -25.61 -14.63
CA GLY A 633 -19.77 -24.24 -14.08
C GLY A 633 -20.75 -24.07 -12.91
N SER A 634 -21.18 -25.17 -12.28
CA SER A 634 -22.28 -25.15 -11.30
C SER A 634 -21.97 -24.28 -10.08
N GLU A 635 -20.74 -24.29 -9.57
CA GLU A 635 -20.33 -23.48 -8.43
C GLU A 635 -20.15 -21.99 -8.78
N GLU A 636 -19.74 -21.69 -10.01
CA GLU A 636 -19.61 -20.31 -10.52
C GLU A 636 -20.97 -19.64 -10.74
N ASN A 637 -22.06 -20.41 -10.80
CA ASN A 637 -23.43 -19.91 -10.85
C ASN A 637 -23.99 -19.52 -9.47
N ILE A 638 -23.28 -19.81 -8.37
CA ILE A 638 -23.77 -19.61 -7.01
C ILE A 638 -23.32 -18.24 -6.47
N PHE A 639 -24.27 -17.53 -5.88
CA PHE A 639 -24.04 -16.37 -5.04
C PHE A 639 -23.95 -16.81 -3.57
N TRP A 640 -22.76 -16.67 -3.00
CA TRP A 640 -22.49 -17.05 -1.63
C TRP A 640 -22.67 -15.88 -0.66
N TYR A 641 -23.17 -16.16 0.53
CA TYR A 641 -23.19 -15.17 1.62
C TYR A 641 -22.84 -15.79 2.96
N TYR A 642 -22.28 -15.00 3.87
CA TYR A 642 -22.04 -15.37 5.25
C TYR A 642 -22.55 -14.30 6.19
N LEU A 643 -23.28 -14.71 7.23
CA LEU A 643 -23.85 -13.81 8.24
C LEU A 643 -22.90 -13.72 9.43
N GLN A 644 -22.38 -12.52 9.72
CA GLN A 644 -21.44 -12.28 10.81
C GLN A 644 -22.07 -12.60 12.17
N LYS A 645 -21.38 -13.35 13.05
CA LYS A 645 -21.96 -13.77 14.34
C LYS A 645 -22.00 -12.68 15.42
N SER A 646 -21.13 -11.69 15.34
CA SER A 646 -21.03 -10.59 16.31
C SER A 646 -20.19 -9.46 15.74
N HIS A 647 -20.45 -8.22 16.15
CA HIS A 647 -19.66 -7.04 15.78
C HIS A 647 -19.54 -6.09 16.97
N ALA A 648 -18.33 -5.60 17.26
CA ALA A 648 -18.06 -4.67 18.36
C ALA A 648 -18.56 -5.14 19.75
N GLY A 649 -18.54 -6.46 19.99
CA GLY A 649 -19.04 -7.06 21.23
C GLY A 649 -20.54 -7.40 21.24
N ASP A 650 -21.32 -6.84 20.31
CA ASP A 650 -22.74 -7.16 20.14
C ASP A 650 -22.92 -8.47 19.38
N LYS A 651 -23.68 -9.41 19.96
CA LYS A 651 -24.06 -10.67 19.31
C LYS A 651 -25.14 -10.41 18.27
N ALA A 652 -24.96 -10.96 17.07
CA ALA A 652 -25.92 -10.84 16.00
C ALA A 652 -27.20 -11.66 16.27
N GLN A 653 -28.35 -11.14 15.85
CA GLN A 653 -29.66 -11.79 15.98
C GLN A 653 -30.27 -12.11 14.62
N TRP A 654 -29.48 -12.79 13.76
CA TRP A 654 -29.95 -13.23 12.45
C TRP A 654 -31.14 -14.18 12.57
N GLN A 655 -32.12 -14.00 11.69
CA GLN A 655 -33.16 -15.00 11.46
C GLN A 655 -32.62 -16.10 10.54
N GLU A 656 -33.21 -17.30 10.62
CA GLU A 656 -32.84 -18.38 9.70
C GLU A 656 -33.15 -17.97 8.25
N LEU A 657 -32.12 -18.12 7.41
CA LEU A 657 -32.16 -17.95 5.96
C LEU A 657 -31.77 -19.31 5.38
N PRO A 658 -32.72 -20.09 4.82
CA PRO A 658 -32.38 -21.37 4.20
C PRO A 658 -31.54 -21.16 2.95
N ASP A 659 -30.75 -22.17 2.59
CA ASP A 659 -30.07 -22.21 1.29
C ASP A 659 -31.12 -22.35 0.18
N ALA A 660 -30.99 -21.52 -0.86
CA ALA A 660 -31.70 -21.67 -2.12
C ALA A 660 -30.81 -22.43 -3.14
N ARG A 661 -31.23 -22.54 -4.40
CA ARG A 661 -30.46 -23.30 -5.41
C ARG A 661 -29.15 -22.61 -5.79
N TYR A 662 -29.22 -21.30 -6.04
CA TYR A 662 -28.13 -20.44 -6.50
C TYR A 662 -27.75 -19.37 -5.46
N ILE A 663 -28.58 -19.11 -4.45
CA ILE A 663 -28.24 -18.23 -3.32
C ILE A 663 -28.00 -19.09 -2.08
N ARG A 664 -26.73 -19.26 -1.68
CA ARG A 664 -26.33 -20.24 -0.67
C ARG A 664 -25.44 -19.65 0.41
N ASN A 665 -25.51 -20.24 1.59
CA ASN A 665 -24.70 -19.81 2.71
C ASN A 665 -23.31 -20.46 2.67
N GLY A 666 -22.28 -19.64 2.76
CA GLY A 666 -20.87 -20.04 2.93
C GLY A 666 -20.35 -19.68 4.32
N LYS A 667 -19.05 -19.84 4.55
CA LYS A 667 -18.40 -19.35 5.78
C LYS A 667 -17.24 -18.42 5.43
N TYR A 668 -17.30 -17.19 5.91
CA TYR A 668 -16.12 -16.33 5.92
C TYR A 668 -15.26 -16.70 7.14
N ASN A 669 -14.21 -17.48 6.92
CA ASN A 669 -13.36 -17.99 7.99
C ASN A 669 -12.21 -17.02 8.26
N PHE A 670 -12.54 -15.91 8.93
CA PHE A 670 -11.57 -14.92 9.38
C PHE A 670 -10.68 -15.50 10.49
N LEU A 671 -9.37 -15.59 10.22
CA LEU A 671 -8.38 -16.12 11.16
C LEU A 671 -7.63 -15.01 11.91
N GLY A 672 -7.80 -13.75 11.49
CA GLY A 672 -7.00 -12.62 11.96
C GLY A 672 -5.54 -12.73 11.55
N GLY A 673 -4.70 -11.88 12.15
CA GLY A 673 -3.25 -11.90 11.92
C GLY A 673 -2.62 -13.22 12.36
N VAL A 674 -2.37 -14.15 11.43
CA VAL A 674 -1.83 -15.48 11.79
C VAL A 674 -0.42 -15.40 12.38
N ALA A 675 0.31 -14.33 12.08
CA ALA A 675 1.58 -14.00 12.73
C ALA A 675 1.45 -13.82 14.25
N ASN A 676 0.27 -13.41 14.75
CA ASN A 676 -0.01 -13.26 16.19
C ASN A 676 0.02 -14.58 16.97
N TRP A 677 0.06 -15.72 16.26
CA TRP A 677 0.20 -17.03 16.89
C TRP A 677 1.67 -17.43 17.09
N SER A 678 2.62 -16.72 16.47
CA SER A 678 4.06 -16.94 16.61
C SER A 678 4.54 -16.56 18.02
N GLU A 679 5.54 -17.30 18.50
CA GLU A 679 6.19 -16.97 19.78
C GLU A 679 7.24 -15.88 19.64
N VAL A 680 7.71 -15.57 18.42
CA VAL A 680 8.64 -14.48 18.13
C VAL A 680 8.14 -13.14 18.68
N LEU A 681 6.84 -12.89 18.59
CA LEU A 681 6.26 -11.62 19.06
C LEU A 681 6.36 -11.40 20.58
N LYS A 682 6.71 -12.43 21.37
CA LYS A 682 6.93 -12.29 22.81
C LYS A 682 8.22 -11.52 23.13
N SER A 683 9.27 -11.65 22.31
CA SER A 683 10.53 -10.91 22.50
C SER A 683 10.41 -9.45 22.04
N GLY A 684 9.57 -9.20 21.04
CA GLY A 684 9.40 -7.90 20.40
C GLY A 684 10.30 -7.69 19.17
N GLU A 685 11.52 -8.23 19.18
CA GLU A 685 12.47 -8.18 18.06
C GLU A 685 12.01 -9.11 16.92
N LEU A 686 11.97 -8.59 15.69
CA LEU A 686 11.53 -9.37 14.53
C LEU A 686 12.70 -10.04 13.78
N GLU A 687 13.93 -9.60 14.04
CA GLU A 687 15.14 -10.00 13.34
C GLU A 687 15.84 -11.20 13.98
N GLY A 688 16.67 -11.88 13.19
CA GLY A 688 17.50 -12.98 13.68
C GLY A 688 16.73 -14.30 13.92
N HIS A 689 15.46 -14.35 13.55
CA HIS A 689 14.61 -15.52 13.69
C HIS A 689 14.57 -16.36 12.42
N SER A 690 14.70 -17.68 12.57
CA SER A 690 14.57 -18.63 11.47
C SER A 690 13.09 -18.88 11.11
N TYR A 691 12.84 -19.43 9.92
CA TYR A 691 11.49 -19.87 9.53
C TYR A 691 10.83 -20.81 10.56
N ALA A 692 11.62 -21.67 11.20
CA ALA A 692 11.12 -22.59 12.23
C ALA A 692 10.69 -21.88 13.51
N ASP A 693 11.37 -20.79 13.89
CA ASP A 693 11.01 -19.98 15.07
C ASP A 693 9.64 -19.32 14.87
N TRP A 694 9.37 -18.83 13.67
CA TRP A 694 8.08 -18.23 13.31
C TRP A 694 6.93 -19.25 13.26
N THR A 695 7.20 -20.45 12.76
CA THR A 695 6.16 -21.43 12.38
C THR A 695 6.04 -22.62 13.35
N GLY A 696 6.85 -22.65 14.40
CA GLY A 696 6.84 -23.70 15.43
C GLY A 696 5.81 -23.48 16.54
N GLY A 697 5.96 -24.27 17.62
CA GLY A 697 5.30 -24.05 18.91
C GLY A 697 3.80 -23.75 18.85
N ARG A 698 3.41 -22.58 19.38
CA ARG A 698 2.01 -22.14 19.46
C ARG A 698 1.37 -21.97 18.08
N PHE A 699 2.09 -21.45 17.09
CA PHE A 699 1.59 -21.29 15.72
C PHE A 699 1.21 -22.65 15.13
N ALA A 700 2.12 -23.62 15.17
CA ALA A 700 1.88 -24.95 14.60
C ALA A 700 0.61 -25.61 15.17
N LYS A 701 0.43 -25.52 16.51
CA LYS A 701 -0.75 -26.06 17.20
C LYS A 701 -2.04 -25.34 16.79
N ALA A 702 -2.01 -24.00 16.69
CA ALA A 702 -3.17 -23.20 16.28
C ALA A 702 -3.56 -23.49 14.83
N MET A 703 -2.58 -23.53 13.93
CA MET A 703 -2.75 -23.86 12.51
C MET A 703 -3.40 -25.23 12.33
N LEU A 704 -2.82 -26.30 12.91
CA LEU A 704 -3.35 -27.67 12.77
C LEU A 704 -4.79 -27.79 13.26
N LYS A 705 -5.11 -27.13 14.38
CA LYS A 705 -6.49 -27.08 14.90
C LYS A 705 -7.45 -26.44 13.89
N ARG A 706 -7.05 -25.34 13.23
CA ARG A 706 -7.89 -24.65 12.25
C ARG A 706 -8.04 -25.44 10.96
N LEU A 707 -6.97 -26.05 10.46
CA LEU A 707 -7.01 -26.83 9.23
C LEU A 707 -7.90 -28.08 9.36
N ALA A 708 -8.03 -28.66 10.56
CA ALA A 708 -8.96 -29.76 10.82
C ALA A 708 -10.44 -29.39 10.58
N GLU A 709 -10.77 -28.09 10.51
CA GLU A 709 -12.13 -27.61 10.21
C GLU A 709 -12.44 -27.56 8.70
N TYR A 710 -11.50 -27.93 7.81
CA TYR A 710 -11.64 -27.74 6.36
C TYR A 710 -12.90 -28.39 5.78
N ASP A 711 -13.06 -29.68 6.01
CA ASP A 711 -14.22 -30.44 5.52
C ASP A 711 -15.46 -30.34 6.43
N GLN A 712 -15.42 -29.52 7.48
CA GLN A 712 -16.53 -29.41 8.44
C GLN A 712 -17.50 -28.29 8.05
N GLY A 713 -18.77 -28.63 7.81
CA GLY A 713 -19.83 -27.64 7.58
C GLY A 713 -19.86 -27.11 6.13
N ARG A 714 -19.95 -25.79 5.96
CA ARG A 714 -20.13 -25.12 4.66
C ARG A 714 -18.79 -24.84 3.95
N PRO A 715 -18.78 -24.63 2.62
CA PRO A 715 -17.64 -24.09 1.89
C PRO A 715 -17.16 -22.77 2.49
N LYS A 716 -15.85 -22.50 2.42
CA LYS A 716 -15.21 -21.44 3.21
C LYS A 716 -14.31 -20.54 2.38
N THR A 717 -14.38 -19.26 2.68
CA THR A 717 -13.27 -18.33 2.41
C THR A 717 -12.26 -18.46 3.55
N TRP A 718 -10.99 -18.72 3.23
CA TRP A 718 -9.90 -18.77 4.21
C TRP A 718 -9.13 -17.46 4.21
N SER A 719 -9.15 -16.75 5.33
CA SER A 719 -8.53 -15.43 5.47
C SER A 719 -7.39 -15.48 6.52
N PRO A 720 -6.22 -16.12 6.20
CA PRO A 720 -5.04 -16.14 7.07
C PRO A 720 -4.23 -14.84 6.91
N ILE A 721 -4.85 -13.73 7.29
CA ILE A 721 -4.40 -12.41 6.90
C ILE A 721 -3.12 -12.00 7.62
N VAL A 722 -2.44 -11.05 6.99
CA VAL A 722 -1.52 -10.12 7.65
C VAL A 722 -2.01 -8.70 7.38
N SER A 723 -1.87 -7.83 8.36
CA SER A 723 -2.31 -6.43 8.26
C SER A 723 -1.35 -5.52 9.02
N HIS A 724 -1.16 -4.32 8.50
CA HIS A 724 -0.49 -3.21 9.18
C HIS A 724 -1.25 -2.69 10.41
N ARG A 725 -2.56 -2.99 10.56
CA ARG A 725 -3.34 -2.64 11.77
C ARG A 725 -3.02 -3.61 12.90
N TRP A 726 -2.10 -3.23 13.77
CA TRP A 726 -1.57 -4.03 14.85
C TRP A 726 -2.37 -3.82 16.13
N GLY A 727 -2.96 -4.90 16.66
CA GLY A 727 -3.66 -4.86 17.94
C GLY A 727 -2.69 -4.52 19.07
N ILE A 728 -2.92 -3.38 19.74
CA ILE A 728 -1.96 -2.77 20.68
C ILE A 728 -1.48 -3.76 21.75
N ALA A 729 -2.39 -4.54 22.33
CA ALA A 729 -2.06 -5.49 23.39
C ALA A 729 -1.15 -6.64 22.90
N ALA A 730 -1.37 -7.14 21.68
CA ALA A 730 -0.60 -8.26 21.14
C ALA A 730 0.79 -7.82 20.64
N MET A 731 0.91 -6.58 20.16
CA MET A 731 2.11 -6.07 19.52
C MET A 731 2.94 -5.14 20.41
N TRP A 732 2.53 -4.92 21.66
CA TRP A 732 3.20 -4.00 22.60
C TRP A 732 4.72 -4.20 22.71
N PRO A 733 5.28 -5.42 22.80
CA PRO A 733 6.73 -5.60 22.84
C PRO A 733 7.42 -5.08 21.57
N THR A 734 6.90 -5.43 20.39
CA THR A 734 7.42 -4.99 19.09
C THR A 734 7.30 -3.48 18.89
N MET A 735 6.18 -2.88 19.30
CA MET A 735 5.92 -1.44 19.15
C MET A 735 6.91 -0.56 19.92
N ASN A 736 7.54 -1.08 20.98
CA ASN A 736 8.45 -0.33 21.84
C ASN A 736 9.93 -0.46 21.45
N ILE A 737 10.26 -1.29 20.46
CA ILE A 737 11.64 -1.39 19.94
C ILE A 737 12.00 -0.09 19.20
N LYS A 738 13.15 0.46 19.54
CA LYS A 738 13.70 1.68 18.93
C LYS A 738 14.88 1.34 18.04
N ASP A 739 14.98 2.04 16.92
CA ASP A 739 16.20 2.03 16.12
C ASP A 739 17.35 2.72 16.90
N THR A 740 18.54 2.13 16.84
CA THR A 740 19.71 2.62 17.58
C THR A 740 20.33 3.88 16.98
N THR A 741 20.08 4.14 15.69
CA THR A 741 20.68 5.26 14.96
C THR A 741 19.90 6.55 15.22
N TYR A 742 18.58 6.47 15.14
CA TYR A 742 17.69 7.63 15.19
C TYR A 742 16.85 7.68 16.47
N GLY A 743 16.78 6.62 17.29
CA GLY A 743 15.95 6.57 18.49
C GLY A 743 14.44 6.55 18.22
N LEU A 744 14.04 6.38 16.95
CA LEU A 744 12.65 6.31 16.51
C LEU A 744 12.09 4.88 16.63
N PRO A 745 10.76 4.70 16.75
CA PRO A 745 10.16 3.36 16.68
C PRO A 745 10.61 2.59 15.44
N LYS A 746 11.20 1.41 15.63
CA LYS A 746 11.85 0.65 14.56
C LYS A 746 10.85 0.12 13.53
N TYR A 747 9.78 -0.54 13.99
CA TYR A 747 8.84 -1.24 13.09
C TYR A 747 7.52 -0.49 12.86
N MET A 748 7.34 0.68 13.46
CA MET A 748 6.07 1.41 13.38
C MET A 748 6.05 2.31 12.16
N LEU A 749 4.85 2.49 11.61
CA LEU A 749 4.57 3.56 10.67
C LEU A 749 4.65 4.89 11.42
N LEU A 750 5.40 5.83 10.85
CA LEU A 750 5.56 7.17 11.42
C LEU A 750 4.86 8.20 10.53
N ASP A 751 4.28 9.22 11.15
CA ASP A 751 3.78 10.39 10.45
C ASP A 751 4.90 11.38 10.09
N ARG A 752 4.55 12.47 9.42
CA ARG A 752 5.49 13.51 8.97
C ARG A 752 6.29 14.17 10.11
N ASP A 753 5.88 13.96 11.36
CA ASP A 753 6.51 14.49 12.56
C ASP A 753 7.28 13.41 13.34
N ASN A 754 7.44 12.23 12.74
CA ASN A 754 8.03 11.02 13.33
C ASN A 754 7.21 10.42 14.48
N GLU A 755 5.90 10.69 14.55
CA GLU A 755 5.01 10.16 15.58
C GLU A 755 4.26 8.90 15.12
N THR A 756 3.97 7.99 16.05
CA THR A 756 3.20 6.78 15.73
C THR A 756 1.72 7.08 15.54
N ILE A 757 1.12 6.49 14.52
CA ILE A 757 -0.33 6.61 14.28
C ILE A 757 -1.11 5.54 15.05
N LYS A 758 -2.28 5.90 15.56
CA LYS A 758 -3.24 5.01 16.22
C LYS A 758 -4.63 5.20 15.63
N SER A 759 -5.44 4.16 15.73
CA SER A 759 -6.85 4.20 15.31
C SER A 759 -7.72 3.25 16.13
N GLY A 760 -9.02 3.41 15.97
CA GLY A 760 -9.94 2.38 16.40
C GLY A 760 -11.35 2.54 15.90
N HIS A 761 -12.27 1.81 16.52
CA HIS A 761 -13.67 1.74 16.08
C HIS A 761 -14.57 2.18 17.22
N PHE A 762 -15.68 2.84 16.87
CA PHE A 762 -16.74 3.18 17.83
C PHE A 762 -16.24 3.98 19.05
N GLY A 763 -15.21 4.82 18.87
CA GLY A 763 -14.62 5.64 19.94
C GLY A 763 -13.52 4.94 20.78
N HIS A 764 -13.12 3.72 20.43
CA HIS A 764 -12.11 2.95 21.15
C HIS A 764 -10.83 2.73 20.35
N VAL A 765 -9.73 3.36 20.75
CA VAL A 765 -8.39 3.13 20.18
C VAL A 765 -7.95 1.70 20.45
N SER A 766 -7.85 0.89 19.40
CA SER A 766 -7.59 -0.56 19.49
C SER A 766 -6.36 -0.99 18.69
N PHE A 767 -5.94 -0.16 17.74
CA PHE A 767 -4.87 -0.48 16.80
C PHE A 767 -3.80 0.62 16.77
N SER A 768 -2.58 0.20 16.51
CA SER A 768 -1.52 1.07 15.99
C SER A 768 -1.05 0.52 14.64
N TYR A 769 -0.25 1.30 13.92
CA TYR A 769 0.11 0.98 12.55
C TYR A 769 1.57 0.53 12.43
N GLY A 770 1.79 -0.70 12.00
CA GLY A 770 3.09 -1.19 11.59
C GLY A 770 3.53 -0.57 10.26
N SER A 771 4.84 -0.41 10.08
CA SER A 771 5.41 0.05 8.81
C SER A 771 5.19 -0.99 7.71
N TYR A 772 5.25 -0.53 6.47
CA TYR A 772 5.28 -1.39 5.29
C TYR A 772 6.65 -1.47 4.62
N ASN A 773 7.67 -0.79 5.14
CA ASN A 773 8.98 -0.70 4.49
C ASN A 773 9.63 -2.08 4.24
N PHE A 774 10.39 -2.22 3.16
CA PHE A 774 11.05 -3.48 2.76
C PHE A 774 12.53 -3.53 3.11
N GLU A 775 13.08 -2.44 3.65
CA GLU A 775 14.51 -2.39 3.97
C GLU A 775 14.82 -3.09 5.30
N MET A 776 13.78 -3.58 6.00
CA MET A 776 13.87 -4.37 7.23
C MET A 776 13.46 -5.85 6.99
N PRO A 777 14.41 -6.79 6.93
CA PRO A 777 14.10 -8.21 6.67
C PRO A 777 13.15 -8.86 7.70
N GLY A 778 13.29 -8.55 8.99
CA GLY A 778 12.41 -9.13 10.03
C GLY A 778 10.93 -8.73 9.85
N LEU A 779 10.67 -7.57 9.25
CA LEU A 779 9.32 -7.14 8.92
C LEU A 779 8.75 -7.94 7.74
N ASP A 780 9.57 -8.25 6.73
CA ASP A 780 9.19 -9.16 5.63
C ASP A 780 8.85 -10.56 6.15
N ASP A 781 9.63 -11.08 7.10
CA ASP A 781 9.39 -12.38 7.72
C ASP A 781 8.07 -12.39 8.50
N PHE A 782 7.80 -11.34 9.28
CA PHE A 782 6.52 -11.14 9.98
C PHE A 782 5.31 -11.20 9.03
N TYR A 783 5.40 -10.49 7.90
CA TYR A 783 4.31 -10.46 6.92
C TYR A 783 4.18 -11.75 6.10
N THR A 784 5.19 -12.61 6.03
CA THR A 784 5.18 -13.72 5.06
C THR A 784 5.30 -15.12 5.66
N TYR A 785 6.10 -15.36 6.69
CA TYR A 785 6.47 -16.73 7.08
C TYR A 785 5.30 -17.54 7.66
N CYS A 786 4.57 -16.97 8.63
CA CYS A 786 3.41 -17.63 9.23
C CYS A 786 2.31 -17.87 8.18
N GLN A 787 2.10 -16.89 7.31
CA GLN A 787 1.12 -17.02 6.23
C GLN A 787 1.53 -18.10 5.21
N ARG A 788 2.80 -18.10 4.78
CA ARG A 788 3.37 -19.10 3.86
C ARG A 788 3.11 -20.51 4.40
N GLU A 789 3.45 -20.79 5.66
CA GLU A 789 3.24 -22.14 6.21
C GLU A 789 1.76 -22.50 6.27
N PHE A 790 0.89 -21.56 6.67
CA PHE A 790 -0.54 -21.80 6.70
C PHE A 790 -1.09 -22.18 5.32
N LEU A 791 -0.78 -21.38 4.30
CA LEU A 791 -1.24 -21.59 2.93
C LEU A 791 -0.69 -22.90 2.35
N ARG A 792 0.59 -23.18 2.59
CA ARG A 792 1.26 -24.39 2.14
C ARG A 792 0.62 -25.65 2.72
N ARG A 793 0.09 -25.59 3.95
CA ARG A 793 -0.64 -26.70 4.61
C ARG A 793 -2.13 -26.75 4.27
N LEU A 794 -2.72 -25.63 3.85
CA LEU A 794 -4.09 -25.57 3.35
C LEU A 794 -4.21 -26.16 1.93
N ALA A 795 -3.20 -25.95 1.08
CA ALA A 795 -3.25 -26.37 -0.32
C ALA A 795 -3.52 -27.88 -0.55
N PRO A 796 -2.95 -28.83 0.22
CA PRO A 796 -3.30 -30.26 0.09
C PRO A 796 -4.78 -30.56 0.39
N LEU A 797 -5.37 -29.88 1.38
CA LEU A 797 -6.80 -30.03 1.73
C LEU A 797 -7.68 -29.49 0.60
N HIS A 798 -7.29 -28.34 0.04
CA HIS A 798 -7.90 -27.78 -1.17
C HIS A 798 -7.88 -28.77 -2.32
N ARG A 799 -6.72 -29.33 -2.69
CA ARG A 799 -6.65 -30.29 -3.81
C ARG A 799 -7.46 -31.56 -3.57
N ALA A 800 -7.59 -32.02 -2.32
CA ALA A 800 -8.45 -33.16 -2.00
C ALA A 800 -9.93 -32.84 -2.26
N ASN A 801 -10.41 -31.71 -1.71
CA ASN A 801 -11.80 -31.27 -1.80
C ASN A 801 -11.92 -29.78 -2.24
N PRO A 802 -11.78 -29.50 -3.55
CA PRO A 802 -11.74 -28.12 -4.05
C PRO A 802 -13.03 -27.34 -3.83
N GLU A 803 -14.20 -27.99 -3.94
CA GLU A 803 -15.52 -27.34 -3.79
C GLU A 803 -15.81 -26.87 -2.35
N HIS A 804 -14.95 -27.21 -1.37
CA HIS A 804 -15.03 -26.67 -0.01
C HIS A 804 -14.30 -25.32 0.13
N LEU A 805 -13.57 -24.89 -0.90
CA LEU A 805 -12.91 -23.60 -0.98
C LEU A 805 -13.76 -22.62 -1.81
N LEU A 806 -14.15 -21.50 -1.21
CA LEU A 806 -14.74 -20.38 -1.95
C LEU A 806 -13.68 -19.40 -2.43
N ALA A 807 -12.71 -19.10 -1.56
CA ALA A 807 -11.57 -18.26 -1.85
C ALA A 807 -10.47 -18.42 -0.78
N VAL A 808 -9.25 -18.06 -1.14
CA VAL A 808 -8.18 -17.73 -0.20
C VAL A 808 -7.97 -16.23 -0.24
N GLU A 809 -7.94 -15.61 0.93
CA GLU A 809 -7.76 -14.18 1.09
C GLU A 809 -6.53 -13.92 1.99
N PRO A 810 -5.33 -13.77 1.41
CA PRO A 810 -4.12 -13.68 2.20
C PRO A 810 -3.87 -12.25 2.75
N ASN A 811 -4.75 -11.28 2.50
CA ASN A 811 -4.56 -9.92 3.02
C ASN A 811 -5.90 -9.22 3.28
N HIS A 812 -5.88 -8.25 4.19
CA HIS A 812 -7.06 -7.56 4.70
C HIS A 812 -6.80 -6.07 4.85
N GLU A 813 -7.51 -5.26 4.06
CA GLU A 813 -7.55 -3.79 4.14
C GLU A 813 -6.18 -3.15 4.38
N ASN A 814 -5.21 -3.38 3.49
CA ASN A 814 -3.90 -2.76 3.57
C ASN A 814 -3.95 -1.36 2.95
N GLU A 815 -3.66 -0.35 3.77
CA GLU A 815 -3.69 1.06 3.41
C GLU A 815 -2.64 1.84 4.19
N ILE A 816 -2.28 3.04 3.74
CA ILE A 816 -1.61 4.04 4.58
C ILE A 816 -2.63 5.14 4.88
N VAL A 817 -2.84 5.43 6.17
CA VAL A 817 -3.83 6.41 6.63
C VAL A 817 -3.17 7.63 7.27
N SER A 818 -3.76 8.80 7.00
CA SER A 818 -3.59 9.98 7.87
C SER A 818 -4.36 9.71 9.16
N GLY A 819 -3.70 9.77 10.32
CA GLY A 819 -4.30 9.43 11.62
C GLY A 819 -5.62 10.15 11.95
N GLU A 820 -6.33 9.66 12.98
CA GLU A 820 -7.54 10.33 13.50
C GLU A 820 -7.22 11.77 13.97
N GLY A 821 -8.18 12.69 13.82
CA GLY A 821 -8.07 14.04 14.40
C GLY A 821 -7.52 15.16 13.50
N GLY A 822 -7.35 14.93 12.20
CA GLY A 822 -6.96 15.99 11.25
C GLY A 822 -5.46 16.12 11.03
N SER A 823 -4.67 15.07 11.31
CA SER A 823 -3.30 14.99 10.80
C SER A 823 -3.31 15.11 9.28
N THR A 824 -2.58 16.08 8.75
CA THR A 824 -2.41 16.28 7.30
C THR A 824 -1.30 15.40 6.72
N SER A 825 -0.67 14.54 7.54
CA SER A 825 0.43 13.67 7.11
C SER A 825 -0.02 12.67 6.06
N ILE A 826 0.81 12.46 5.04
CA ILE A 826 0.57 11.45 4.01
C ILE A 826 1.84 10.64 3.82
N GLY A 827 1.74 9.32 4.00
CA GLY A 827 2.86 8.39 3.81
C GLY A 827 3.40 7.84 5.13
N ASP A 828 4.32 6.87 5.02
CA ASP A 828 5.05 6.28 6.13
C ASP A 828 6.46 6.86 6.22
N TYR A 829 6.74 7.66 7.24
CA TYR A 829 8.02 8.36 7.44
C TYR A 829 9.04 7.58 8.27
N ASN A 830 8.83 6.27 8.45
CA ASN A 830 9.88 5.41 8.98
C ASN A 830 11.17 5.59 8.16
N THR A 831 12.33 5.62 8.82
CA THR A 831 13.62 5.91 8.18
C THR A 831 13.97 4.90 7.09
N SER A 832 13.60 3.63 7.26
CA SER A 832 13.73 2.61 6.21
C SER A 832 12.76 2.81 5.04
N THR A 833 11.60 3.44 5.26
CA THR A 833 10.72 3.86 4.16
C THR A 833 11.33 5.00 3.36
N ILE A 834 11.99 5.96 4.03
CA ILE A 834 12.72 7.05 3.37
C ILE A 834 13.89 6.49 2.54
N GLU A 835 14.61 5.49 3.05
CA GLU A 835 15.64 4.78 2.28
C GLU A 835 15.06 4.10 1.03
N GLY A 836 13.93 3.42 1.19
CA GLY A 836 13.23 2.79 0.07
C GLY A 836 12.71 3.82 -0.96
N PHE A 837 12.32 5.02 -0.52
CA PHE A 837 11.93 6.12 -1.42
C PHE A 837 13.11 6.61 -2.24
N TYR A 838 14.28 6.79 -1.61
CA TYR A 838 15.51 7.10 -2.34
C TYR A 838 15.83 6.04 -3.39
N LYS A 839 15.75 4.75 -3.02
CA LYS A 839 15.95 3.63 -3.97
C LYS A 839 14.94 3.65 -5.12
N TYR A 840 13.68 3.99 -4.85
CA TYR A 840 12.66 4.17 -5.89
C TYR A 840 13.02 5.31 -6.86
N LEU A 841 13.49 6.45 -6.35
CA LEU A 841 13.91 7.56 -7.21
C LEU A 841 15.15 7.21 -8.04
N LEU A 842 16.11 6.44 -7.51
CA LEU A 842 17.25 5.95 -8.29
C LEU A 842 16.83 5.09 -9.48
N VAL A 843 15.73 4.35 -9.37
CA VAL A 843 15.19 3.56 -10.50
C VAL A 843 14.68 4.47 -11.63
N MET A 844 14.22 5.67 -11.29
CA MET A 844 13.59 6.62 -12.22
C MET A 844 14.55 7.69 -12.73
N TYR A 845 15.62 8.02 -12.00
CA TYR A 845 16.51 9.14 -12.30
C TYR A 845 18.00 8.77 -12.25
N SER A 846 18.31 7.47 -12.12
CA SER A 846 19.63 6.85 -12.17
C SER A 846 20.57 7.14 -10.99
N ASP A 847 20.75 8.40 -10.61
CA ASP A 847 21.64 8.82 -9.52
C ASP A 847 21.15 10.07 -8.77
N LEU A 848 21.83 10.45 -7.69
CA LEU A 848 21.49 11.61 -6.87
C LEU A 848 21.54 12.94 -7.65
N ALA A 849 22.44 13.05 -8.63
CA ALA A 849 22.53 14.25 -9.46
C ALA A 849 21.29 14.37 -10.37
N GLY A 850 20.82 13.25 -10.93
CA GLY A 850 19.57 13.17 -11.67
C GLY A 850 18.35 13.53 -10.80
N ILE A 851 18.30 13.03 -9.56
CA ILE A 851 17.24 13.40 -8.60
C ILE A 851 17.26 14.90 -8.29
N ASN A 852 18.42 15.46 -7.95
CA ASN A 852 18.56 16.88 -7.64
C ASN A 852 18.16 17.75 -8.83
N SER A 853 18.58 17.37 -10.05
CA SER A 853 18.21 18.05 -11.30
C SER A 853 16.71 17.98 -11.56
N ALA A 854 16.08 16.82 -11.39
CA ALA A 854 14.67 16.62 -11.70
C ALA A 854 13.73 17.40 -10.76
N PHE A 855 14.12 17.60 -9.51
CA PHE A 855 13.26 18.20 -8.48
C PHE A 855 13.75 19.56 -7.96
N SER A 856 14.80 20.13 -8.56
CA SER A 856 15.43 21.37 -8.07
C SER A 856 15.74 21.32 -6.57
N SER A 857 16.24 20.18 -6.12
CA SER A 857 16.61 19.94 -4.72
C SER A 857 18.13 19.99 -4.53
N ALA A 858 18.57 20.06 -3.27
CA ALA A 858 19.98 20.15 -2.90
C ALA A 858 20.37 19.02 -1.95
N PHE A 859 19.87 17.80 -2.19
CA PHE A 859 20.19 16.65 -1.35
C PHE A 859 21.67 16.27 -1.50
N GLY A 860 22.29 15.92 -0.38
CA GLY A 860 23.68 15.47 -0.30
C GLY A 860 23.77 14.07 0.30
N SER A 861 24.98 13.52 0.38
CA SER A 861 25.21 12.22 1.04
C SER A 861 24.81 12.21 2.51
N ASP A 862 24.82 13.37 3.15
CA ASP A 862 24.60 13.51 4.60
C ASP A 862 23.13 13.75 4.94
N PHE A 863 22.28 14.05 3.94
CA PHE A 863 20.87 14.33 4.16
C PHE A 863 20.01 14.04 2.92
N PHE A 864 19.03 13.17 3.12
CA PHE A 864 17.92 12.91 2.21
C PHE A 864 16.64 12.70 3.01
N ASP A 865 15.51 13.22 2.53
CA ASP A 865 14.22 13.06 3.21
C ASP A 865 13.03 13.14 2.24
N ALA A 866 11.89 12.64 2.69
CA ALA A 866 10.60 12.85 2.05
C ALA A 866 10.08 14.27 2.35
N PRO A 867 9.18 14.83 1.51
CA PRO A 867 8.53 16.10 1.81
C PRO A 867 7.69 15.97 3.09
N ARG A 868 7.73 16.97 3.97
CA ARG A 868 7.04 16.98 5.27
C ARG A 868 6.13 18.19 5.45
N ASP A 869 6.12 19.13 4.51
CA ASP A 869 5.37 20.38 4.60
C ASP A 869 5.78 21.18 5.85
N ARG A 870 7.10 21.39 5.98
CA ARG A 870 7.79 22.04 7.10
C ARG A 870 8.65 23.23 6.66
N ASP A 871 8.38 23.78 5.48
CA ASP A 871 9.05 24.97 4.91
C ASP A 871 10.58 24.82 4.78
N ARG A 872 11.05 23.61 4.41
CA ARG A 872 12.49 23.32 4.22
C ARG A 872 12.97 23.56 2.77
N GLY A 873 12.24 24.38 2.03
CA GLY A 873 12.43 24.65 0.61
C GLY A 873 11.28 24.14 -0.26
N ALA A 874 11.29 24.53 -1.53
CA ALA A 874 10.19 24.27 -2.47
C ALA A 874 9.85 22.78 -2.64
N TRP A 875 10.84 21.89 -2.52
CA TRP A 875 10.67 20.44 -2.62
C TRP A 875 9.84 19.85 -1.47
N ASP A 876 9.75 20.53 -0.31
CA ASP A 876 9.19 19.99 0.94
C ASP A 876 7.67 20.14 1.05
N SER A 877 7.04 20.97 0.22
CA SER A 877 5.62 21.32 0.32
C SER A 877 4.67 20.17 -0.06
N TYR A 878 3.53 20.07 0.64
CA TYR A 878 2.43 19.17 0.28
C TYR A 878 1.51 19.80 -0.78
N ASP A 879 2.05 20.00 -1.97
CA ASP A 879 1.32 20.51 -3.13
C ASP A 879 1.28 19.44 -4.24
N VAL A 880 0.11 19.17 -4.80
CA VAL A 880 -0.02 18.25 -5.95
C VAL A 880 0.64 18.80 -7.22
N ALA A 881 0.94 20.10 -7.27
CA ALA A 881 1.79 20.70 -8.29
C ALA A 881 3.30 20.48 -8.02
N ASN A 882 3.70 20.07 -6.81
CA ASN A 882 5.09 19.74 -6.49
C ASN A 882 5.42 18.30 -6.98
N PRO A 883 6.29 18.14 -7.99
CA PRO A 883 6.59 16.83 -8.57
C PRO A 883 7.28 15.88 -7.58
N TYR A 884 8.04 16.39 -6.60
CA TYR A 884 8.68 15.55 -5.58
C TYR A 884 7.65 14.95 -4.62
N PHE A 885 6.63 15.73 -4.25
CA PHE A 885 5.51 15.26 -3.45
C PHE A 885 4.66 14.23 -4.19
N VAL A 886 4.41 14.43 -5.50
CA VAL A 886 3.73 13.42 -6.32
C VAL A 886 4.52 12.09 -6.31
N LYS A 887 5.85 12.12 -6.42
CA LYS A 887 6.68 10.89 -6.30
C LYS A 887 6.61 10.24 -4.93
N TRP A 888 6.50 11.01 -3.85
CA TRP A 888 6.26 10.47 -2.51
C TRP A 888 4.92 9.73 -2.41
N LEU A 889 3.85 10.27 -3.01
CA LEU A 889 2.53 9.61 -3.08
C LEU A 889 2.56 8.32 -3.91
N GLU A 890 3.24 8.35 -5.06
CA GLU A 890 3.44 7.18 -5.94
C GLU A 890 4.25 6.08 -5.24
N TYR A 891 5.30 6.44 -4.49
CA TYR A 891 6.11 5.47 -3.76
C TYR A 891 5.32 4.81 -2.63
N ASN A 892 4.59 5.58 -1.82
CA ASN A 892 3.75 5.01 -0.76
C ASN A 892 2.62 4.13 -1.33
N THR A 893 2.08 4.51 -2.49
CA THR A 893 1.19 3.64 -3.29
C THR A 893 1.86 2.32 -3.63
N THR A 894 3.05 2.38 -4.22
CA THR A 894 3.85 1.22 -4.61
C THR A 894 4.17 0.34 -3.40
N LEU A 895 4.43 0.94 -2.23
CA LEU A 895 4.72 0.23 -1.00
C LEU A 895 3.56 -0.65 -0.54
N VAL A 896 2.34 -0.10 -0.53
CA VAL A 896 1.11 -0.87 -0.23
C VAL A 896 0.89 -1.96 -1.27
N HIS A 897 1.05 -1.64 -2.57
CA HIS A 897 0.93 -2.64 -3.64
C HIS A 897 1.88 -3.81 -3.43
N ARG A 898 3.15 -3.54 -3.08
CA ARG A 898 4.17 -4.58 -2.89
C ARG A 898 3.82 -5.50 -1.74
N ARG A 899 3.24 -4.96 -0.66
CA ARG A 899 2.81 -5.75 0.51
C ARG A 899 1.67 -6.69 0.16
N VAL A 900 0.68 -6.19 -0.58
CA VAL A 900 -0.39 -7.04 -1.12
C VAL A 900 0.18 -8.08 -2.08
N GLY A 901 1.05 -7.68 -3.02
CA GLY A 901 1.70 -8.60 -3.97
C GLY A 901 2.51 -9.72 -3.30
N ASN A 902 3.20 -9.44 -2.19
CA ASN A 902 3.90 -10.47 -1.43
C ASN A 902 2.93 -11.55 -0.92
N THR A 903 1.76 -11.18 -0.42
CA THR A 903 0.77 -12.15 0.07
C THR A 903 0.15 -12.96 -1.07
N PHE A 904 -0.05 -12.37 -2.25
CA PHE A 904 -0.50 -13.08 -3.45
C PHE A 904 0.57 -14.07 -3.95
N ARG A 905 1.84 -13.66 -3.95
CA ARG A 905 2.97 -14.56 -4.22
C ARG A 905 2.94 -15.77 -3.29
N GLU A 906 2.72 -15.60 -1.98
CA GLU A 906 2.68 -16.73 -1.05
C GLU A 906 1.56 -17.73 -1.34
N ALA A 907 0.38 -17.25 -1.75
CA ALA A 907 -0.72 -18.12 -2.16
C ALA A 907 -0.42 -18.87 -3.46
N LEU A 908 0.19 -18.19 -4.44
CA LEU A 908 0.60 -18.81 -5.71
C LEU A 908 1.69 -19.88 -5.47
N LEU A 909 2.73 -19.55 -4.68
CA LEU A 909 3.79 -20.50 -4.30
C LEU A 909 3.25 -21.72 -3.55
N ALA A 910 2.19 -21.57 -2.75
CA ALA A 910 1.53 -22.68 -2.07
C ALA A 910 0.75 -23.60 -3.03
N GLY A 911 0.48 -23.17 -4.26
CA GLY A 911 -0.20 -23.96 -5.29
C GLY A 911 -1.69 -23.64 -5.48
N PHE A 912 -2.15 -22.48 -5.00
CA PHE A 912 -3.50 -21.99 -5.28
C PHE A 912 -3.56 -21.35 -6.68
N PRO A 913 -4.58 -21.67 -7.49
CA PRO A 913 -4.75 -21.05 -8.80
C PRO A 913 -5.22 -19.59 -8.69
N PRO A 914 -4.89 -18.72 -9.66
CA PRO A 914 -5.07 -17.27 -9.53
C PRO A 914 -6.49 -16.80 -9.20
N GLU A 915 -7.53 -17.40 -9.81
CA GLU A 915 -8.91 -16.99 -9.55
C GLU A 915 -9.45 -17.41 -8.18
N ALA A 916 -8.76 -18.33 -7.48
CA ALA A 916 -9.11 -18.67 -6.10
C ALA A 916 -8.53 -17.68 -5.09
N ILE A 917 -7.53 -16.88 -5.49
CA ILE A 917 -6.89 -15.87 -4.66
C ILE A 917 -7.69 -14.59 -4.78
N LYS A 918 -8.25 -14.13 -3.67
CA LYS A 918 -9.00 -12.88 -3.55
C LYS A 918 -8.32 -11.96 -2.54
N CYS A 919 -8.80 -10.73 -2.45
CA CYS A 919 -8.48 -9.79 -1.40
C CYS A 919 -9.75 -9.02 -1.06
N HIS A 920 -9.74 -8.24 0.00
CA HIS A 920 -10.65 -7.11 0.08
C HIS A 920 -9.91 -5.87 0.56
N GLN A 921 -10.12 -4.78 -0.17
CA GLN A 921 -9.53 -3.47 0.09
C GLN A 921 -10.64 -2.42 0.14
N ILE A 922 -10.44 -1.40 0.97
CA ILE A 922 -11.35 -0.26 1.02
C ILE A 922 -11.04 0.61 -0.20
N PRO A 923 -11.97 0.90 -1.11
CA PRO A 923 -11.71 1.83 -2.21
C PRO A 923 -11.56 3.26 -1.69
N ASP A 924 -10.58 4.02 -2.22
CA ASP A 924 -10.28 5.40 -1.80
C ASP A 924 -11.18 6.46 -2.46
N SER A 925 -11.46 6.31 -3.75
CA SER A 925 -12.09 7.32 -4.64
C SER A 925 -13.51 6.97 -5.07
N TYR A 926 -13.96 5.71 -4.90
CA TYR A 926 -15.40 5.39 -4.94
C TYR A 926 -16.15 5.92 -3.69
N VAL A 927 -15.47 6.69 -2.83
CA VAL A 927 -15.97 7.28 -1.58
C VAL A 927 -16.23 8.78 -1.76
N PHE A 928 -17.11 9.16 -2.68
CA PHE A 928 -17.64 10.52 -2.71
C PHE A 928 -19.13 10.53 -2.34
N GLY A 929 -19.47 11.29 -1.29
CA GLY A 929 -20.85 11.64 -0.91
C GLY A 929 -21.50 10.73 0.13
N PHE A 930 -21.50 11.24 1.38
CA PHE A 930 -22.27 10.93 2.61
C PHE A 930 -22.62 9.46 2.98
N GLU A 931 -22.24 9.05 4.20
CA GLU A 931 -23.10 8.45 5.26
C GLU A 931 -22.25 7.87 6.42
N ILE A 932 -22.45 8.45 7.62
CA ILE A 932 -22.22 7.87 8.96
C ILE A 932 -20.81 7.34 9.30
N GLY A 933 -20.06 8.17 10.03
CA GLY A 933 -19.35 7.73 11.25
C GLY A 933 -17.97 7.07 11.15
N PHE A 934 -17.60 6.39 10.07
CA PHE A 934 -16.38 5.55 10.10
C PHE A 934 -15.12 6.14 9.43
N SER A 935 -15.23 7.02 8.42
CA SER A 935 -14.05 7.39 7.61
C SER A 935 -14.07 8.78 6.96
N ALA A 936 -15.03 9.64 7.31
CA ALA A 936 -15.39 10.83 6.52
C ALA A 936 -14.33 11.94 6.36
N LYS A 937 -13.06 11.76 6.79
CA LYS A 937 -12.00 12.78 6.67
C LYS A 937 -10.57 12.25 6.45
N THR A 938 -10.35 10.94 6.31
CA THR A 938 -8.98 10.38 6.18
C THR A 938 -8.56 10.24 4.72
N ARG A 939 -7.43 10.83 4.31
CA ARG A 939 -6.77 10.52 3.04
C ARG A 939 -6.18 9.10 3.14
N ARG A 940 -6.51 8.23 2.18
CA ARG A 940 -6.14 6.80 2.16
C ARG A 940 -5.45 6.45 0.84
N ILE A 941 -4.45 5.59 0.92
CA ILE A 941 -3.76 5.02 -0.25
C ILE A 941 -4.15 3.55 -0.36
N THR A 942 -4.78 3.16 -1.47
CA THR A 942 -5.32 1.81 -1.66
C THR A 942 -4.76 1.16 -2.94
N PRO A 943 -4.69 -0.18 -3.00
CA PRO A 943 -3.96 -0.88 -4.06
C PRO A 943 -4.80 -1.27 -5.30
N ILE A 944 -6.00 -0.69 -5.46
CA ILE A 944 -7.00 -1.16 -6.43
C ILE A 944 -6.47 -1.17 -7.88
N ASP A 945 -5.84 -0.08 -8.32
CA ASP A 945 -5.38 0.07 -9.70
C ASP A 945 -4.39 -1.04 -10.13
N TRP A 946 -3.50 -1.47 -9.23
CA TRP A 946 -2.57 -2.57 -9.52
C TRP A 946 -3.26 -3.93 -9.42
N MET A 947 -4.13 -4.15 -8.43
CA MET A 947 -4.80 -5.44 -8.23
C MET A 947 -5.65 -5.86 -9.43
N LEU A 948 -6.30 -4.90 -10.11
CA LEU A 948 -7.07 -5.18 -11.33
C LEU A 948 -6.21 -5.70 -12.49
N ASN A 949 -4.88 -5.56 -12.41
CA ASN A 949 -3.91 -5.99 -13.42
C ASN A 949 -2.91 -7.03 -12.88
N ALA A 950 -3.09 -7.51 -11.65
CA ALA A 950 -2.14 -8.42 -11.01
C ALA A 950 -2.21 -9.85 -11.58
N GLY A 951 -3.26 -10.19 -12.32
CA GLY A 951 -3.48 -11.52 -12.89
C GLY A 951 -4.07 -12.53 -11.90
N THR A 952 -4.68 -12.06 -10.81
CA THR A 952 -5.41 -12.87 -9.80
C THR A 952 -6.84 -12.35 -9.65
N GLY A 953 -7.66 -13.05 -8.87
CA GLY A 953 -9.00 -12.56 -8.52
C GLY A 953 -9.01 -11.27 -7.69
N PHE A 954 -10.19 -10.66 -7.56
CA PHE A 954 -10.40 -9.35 -6.95
C PHE A 954 -11.47 -9.36 -5.84
N GLY A 955 -11.41 -8.38 -4.94
CA GLY A 955 -12.46 -8.11 -3.97
C GLY A 955 -12.27 -6.81 -3.21
N PHE A 956 -13.29 -6.39 -2.47
CA PHE A 956 -13.33 -5.08 -1.80
C PHE A 956 -14.21 -5.07 -0.55
N THR A 957 -14.10 -4.01 0.25
CA THR A 957 -15.02 -3.71 1.37
C THR A 957 -15.88 -2.51 1.01
N ARG A 958 -17.20 -2.59 1.23
CA ARG A 958 -18.07 -1.43 1.01
C ARG A 958 -19.35 -1.46 1.83
N TYR A 959 -19.63 -0.32 2.44
CA TYR A 959 -20.84 -0.04 3.20
C TYR A 959 -21.75 0.96 2.47
N GLY A 960 -23.02 0.97 2.83
CA GLY A 960 -24.02 1.87 2.25
C GLY A 960 -24.66 1.34 0.98
N THR A 961 -25.65 2.10 0.52
CA THR A 961 -26.37 1.83 -0.73
C THR A 961 -25.77 2.67 -1.87
N TRP A 962 -24.97 2.04 -2.71
CA TRP A 962 -24.17 2.74 -3.75
C TRP A 962 -24.50 2.34 -5.19
N TYR A 963 -25.38 1.36 -5.40
CA TYR A 963 -25.74 0.86 -6.74
C TYR A 963 -26.39 1.92 -7.65
N LYS A 964 -26.99 2.96 -7.07
CA LYS A 964 -27.57 4.09 -7.81
C LYS A 964 -26.52 5.03 -8.41
N LYS A 965 -25.25 4.95 -7.95
CA LYS A 965 -24.16 5.76 -8.49
C LYS A 965 -23.69 5.13 -9.79
N LYS A 966 -23.63 5.93 -10.87
CA LYS A 966 -23.12 5.50 -12.18
C LYS A 966 -21.76 4.81 -12.06
N HIS A 967 -20.85 5.43 -11.31
CA HIS A 967 -19.52 4.90 -11.04
C HIS A 967 -19.45 4.41 -9.60
N ASN A 968 -19.17 3.11 -9.43
CA ASN A 968 -19.02 2.46 -8.14
C ASN A 968 -18.08 1.26 -8.24
N CYS A 969 -17.62 0.73 -7.11
CA CYS A 969 -16.57 -0.29 -7.10
C CYS A 969 -16.95 -1.60 -7.82
N ALA A 970 -18.21 -2.07 -7.70
CA ALA A 970 -18.65 -3.27 -8.42
C ALA A 970 -18.78 -3.03 -9.92
N GLN A 971 -19.27 -1.85 -10.34
CA GLN A 971 -19.23 -1.47 -11.76
C GLN A 971 -17.79 -1.40 -12.26
N GLY A 972 -16.88 -0.83 -11.48
CA GLY A 972 -15.48 -0.68 -11.85
C GLY A 972 -14.77 -2.02 -12.06
N SER A 973 -14.96 -2.97 -11.14
CA SER A 973 -14.41 -4.33 -11.27
C SER A 973 -15.07 -5.11 -12.41
N HIS A 974 -16.39 -5.04 -12.55
CA HIS A 974 -17.12 -5.75 -13.60
C HIS A 974 -16.76 -5.22 -15.00
N SER A 975 -16.70 -3.91 -15.19
CA SER A 975 -16.24 -3.30 -16.45
C SER A 975 -14.76 -3.56 -16.76
N SER A 976 -13.96 -3.92 -15.75
CA SER A 976 -12.59 -4.40 -15.90
C SER A 976 -12.51 -5.92 -16.11
N GLY A 977 -13.65 -6.63 -16.23
CA GLY A 977 -13.73 -8.04 -16.56
C GLY A 977 -13.78 -9.02 -15.38
N PHE A 978 -13.96 -8.54 -14.15
CA PHE A 978 -14.03 -9.40 -12.97
C PHE A 978 -15.46 -9.87 -12.72
N ASP A 979 -15.71 -11.15 -13.01
CA ASP A 979 -17.01 -11.81 -12.85
C ASP A 979 -17.10 -12.68 -11.58
N SER A 980 -16.05 -12.68 -10.75
CA SER A 980 -15.99 -13.39 -9.47
C SER A 980 -15.28 -12.54 -8.44
N VAL A 981 -16.08 -11.71 -7.76
CA VAL A 981 -15.61 -10.69 -6.82
C VAL A 981 -16.15 -10.96 -5.43
N LEU A 982 -15.24 -10.97 -4.44
CA LEU A 982 -15.58 -11.14 -3.04
C LEU A 982 -15.76 -9.78 -2.35
N ILE A 983 -16.84 -9.62 -1.57
CA ILE A 983 -16.99 -8.49 -0.65
C ILE A 983 -16.70 -8.97 0.79
N GLY A 984 -15.55 -8.54 1.31
CA GLY A 984 -15.00 -9.01 2.58
C GLY A 984 -15.70 -8.41 3.80
N GLU A 985 -16.33 -7.25 3.66
CA GLU A 985 -17.28 -6.69 4.60
C GLU A 985 -18.35 -5.88 3.84
N TYR A 986 -19.62 -6.26 4.05
CA TYR A 986 -20.79 -5.66 3.43
C TYR A 986 -21.83 -5.25 4.48
N GLY A 987 -22.39 -4.06 4.34
CA GLY A 987 -23.59 -3.64 5.07
C GLY A 987 -24.33 -2.56 4.30
N SER A 988 -25.63 -2.75 4.09
CA SER A 988 -26.46 -1.86 3.26
C SER A 988 -26.61 -0.44 3.83
N LEU A 989 -26.52 -0.29 5.16
CA LEU A 989 -26.69 0.96 5.94
C LEU A 989 -27.94 1.79 5.55
N THR A 990 -29.02 1.12 5.13
CA THR A 990 -30.31 1.76 4.84
C THR A 990 -31.41 1.09 5.65
N PRO A 991 -32.36 1.84 6.23
CA PRO A 991 -33.55 1.26 6.86
C PRO A 991 -34.62 0.88 5.82
N ASN A 992 -34.39 1.15 4.53
CA ASN A 992 -35.30 0.82 3.43
C ASN A 992 -34.96 -0.55 2.83
N GLU A 993 -35.88 -1.50 2.99
CA GLU A 993 -35.76 -2.86 2.45
C GLU A 993 -35.60 -2.90 0.93
N GLU A 994 -36.34 -2.07 0.18
CA GLU A 994 -36.30 -2.07 -1.29
C GLU A 994 -34.91 -1.65 -1.81
N ASP A 995 -34.31 -0.65 -1.17
CA ASP A 995 -32.97 -0.17 -1.55
C ASP A 995 -31.89 -1.23 -1.23
N ALA A 996 -31.99 -1.90 -0.08
CA ALA A 996 -31.09 -3.00 0.27
C ALA A 996 -31.26 -4.21 -0.67
N TYR A 997 -32.50 -4.56 -1.04
CA TYR A 997 -32.82 -5.63 -1.98
C TYR A 997 -32.28 -5.34 -3.38
N ARG A 998 -32.54 -4.14 -3.93
CA ARG A 998 -32.03 -3.74 -5.26
C ARG A 998 -30.51 -3.75 -5.32
N GLN A 999 -29.83 -3.43 -4.23
CA GLN A 999 -28.39 -3.53 -4.18
C GLN A 999 -27.88 -4.98 -4.26
N LEU A 1000 -28.56 -5.94 -3.64
CA LEU A 1000 -28.21 -7.37 -3.75
C LEU A 1000 -28.35 -7.86 -5.20
N VAL A 1001 -29.46 -7.52 -5.87
CA VAL A 1001 -29.68 -7.83 -7.28
C VAL A 1001 -28.58 -7.22 -8.15
N TYR A 1002 -28.30 -5.94 -7.95
CA TYR A 1002 -27.23 -5.24 -8.67
C TYR A 1002 -25.87 -5.93 -8.47
N MET A 1003 -25.53 -6.35 -7.26
CA MET A 1003 -24.27 -7.05 -6.97
C MET A 1003 -24.20 -8.41 -7.70
N GLN A 1004 -25.28 -9.19 -7.73
CA GLN A 1004 -25.36 -10.45 -8.48
C GLN A 1004 -25.11 -10.25 -9.98
N GLU A 1005 -25.65 -9.16 -10.55
CA GLU A 1005 -25.49 -8.80 -11.97
C GLU A 1005 -24.09 -8.23 -12.30
N HIS A 1006 -23.32 -7.79 -11.30
CA HIS A 1006 -22.01 -7.14 -11.46
C HIS A 1006 -20.87 -7.99 -10.88
N GLY A 1007 -20.92 -9.30 -11.12
CA GLY A 1007 -19.79 -10.20 -10.85
C GLY A 1007 -19.51 -10.53 -9.39
N ILE A 1008 -20.33 -10.06 -8.44
CA ILE A 1008 -20.15 -10.41 -7.02
C ILE A 1008 -20.55 -11.87 -6.80
N ASN A 1009 -19.65 -12.67 -6.25
CA ASN A 1009 -19.89 -14.11 -5.98
C ASN A 1009 -19.95 -14.43 -4.48
N PHE A 1010 -19.43 -13.56 -3.61
CA PHE A 1010 -19.43 -13.79 -2.16
C PHE A 1010 -19.65 -12.49 -1.38
N LEU A 1011 -20.53 -12.53 -0.37
CA LEU A 1011 -20.73 -11.45 0.61
C LEU A 1011 -20.47 -11.90 2.05
N HIS A 1012 -19.57 -11.23 2.75
CA HIS A 1012 -19.55 -11.24 4.21
C HIS A 1012 -20.47 -10.13 4.74
N VAL A 1013 -21.64 -10.53 5.23
CA VAL A 1013 -22.70 -9.64 5.67
C VAL A 1013 -22.50 -9.27 7.14
N MET A 1014 -22.23 -8.00 7.39
CA MET A 1014 -21.94 -7.44 8.71
C MET A 1014 -23.22 -7.20 9.53
N TRP A 1015 -23.10 -7.37 10.84
CA TRP A 1015 -24.14 -6.99 11.81
C TRP A 1015 -23.82 -5.62 12.39
N TRP A 1016 -24.81 -4.73 12.48
CA TRP A 1016 -24.63 -3.41 13.07
C TRP A 1016 -24.90 -3.43 14.58
N PRO A 1017 -23.98 -2.94 15.43
CA PRO A 1017 -24.20 -2.87 16.87
C PRO A 1017 -25.46 -2.07 17.20
N SER A 1018 -26.12 -2.43 18.31
CA SER A 1018 -27.39 -1.83 18.76
C SER A 1018 -27.29 -0.31 18.95
N SER A 1019 -26.10 0.18 19.30
CA SER A 1019 -25.79 1.61 19.44
C SER A 1019 -25.76 2.38 18.10
N HIS A 1020 -25.63 1.67 16.98
CA HIS A 1020 -25.48 2.23 15.63
C HIS A 1020 -26.55 1.73 14.65
N ASP A 1021 -27.34 0.73 15.02
CA ASP A 1021 -28.43 0.20 14.21
C ASP A 1021 -29.62 1.17 14.17
N ARG A 1022 -29.86 1.77 13.00
CA ARG A 1022 -30.99 2.68 12.76
C ARG A 1022 -32.12 1.99 11.99
N GLY A 1023 -32.27 0.68 12.16
CA GLY A 1023 -33.16 -0.17 11.35
C GLY A 1023 -32.45 -0.87 10.19
N TYR A 1024 -31.11 -0.78 10.13
CA TYR A 1024 -30.27 -1.38 9.11
C TYR A 1024 -30.33 -2.90 9.16
N ASN A 1025 -30.22 -3.48 10.35
CA ASN A 1025 -30.24 -4.93 10.49
C ASN A 1025 -31.60 -5.51 10.05
N LYS A 1026 -32.70 -4.83 10.41
CA LYS A 1026 -34.07 -5.25 10.01
C LYS A 1026 -34.23 -5.24 8.48
N ALA A 1027 -33.88 -4.13 7.83
CA ALA A 1027 -33.99 -3.99 6.38
C ALA A 1027 -33.12 -5.01 5.64
N GLN A 1028 -31.88 -5.22 6.11
CA GLN A 1028 -30.94 -6.18 5.51
C GLN A 1028 -31.42 -7.63 5.63
N ILE A 1029 -32.01 -8.02 6.77
CA ILE A 1029 -32.62 -9.35 6.94
C ILE A 1029 -33.76 -9.55 5.93
N ALA A 1030 -34.67 -8.58 5.82
CA ALA A 1030 -35.82 -8.68 4.92
C ALA A 1030 -35.36 -8.74 3.45
N ALA A 1031 -34.41 -7.89 3.06
CA ALA A 1031 -33.82 -7.88 1.73
C ALA A 1031 -33.14 -9.21 1.36
N LEU A 1032 -32.37 -9.82 2.27
CA LEU A 1032 -31.75 -11.13 2.01
C LEU A 1032 -32.78 -12.25 1.84
N LYS A 1033 -33.87 -12.24 2.64
CA LYS A 1033 -34.96 -13.21 2.49
C LYS A 1033 -35.65 -13.07 1.14
N ARG A 1034 -35.96 -11.83 0.76
CA ARG A 1034 -36.58 -11.52 -0.51
C ARG A 1034 -35.67 -11.88 -1.68
N PHE A 1035 -34.38 -11.56 -1.59
CA PHE A 1035 -33.38 -11.91 -2.60
C PHE A 1035 -33.31 -13.41 -2.83
N ALA A 1036 -33.23 -14.22 -1.77
CA ALA A 1036 -33.25 -15.67 -1.88
C ALA A 1036 -34.56 -16.25 -2.44
N ALA A 1037 -35.70 -15.55 -2.27
CA ALA A 1037 -37.00 -16.01 -2.76
C ALA A 1037 -37.30 -15.58 -4.20
N GLU A 1038 -36.91 -14.36 -4.59
CA GLU A 1038 -37.27 -13.72 -5.86
C GLU A 1038 -36.15 -13.74 -6.91
N ASN A 1039 -34.88 -13.92 -6.52
CA ASN A 1039 -33.70 -13.85 -7.40
C ASN A 1039 -32.80 -15.09 -7.34
N ASP A 1040 -33.36 -16.26 -7.00
CA ASP A 1040 -32.66 -17.54 -7.01
C ASP A 1040 -32.41 -18.05 -8.45
N VAL A 1041 -31.59 -17.30 -9.17
CA VAL A 1041 -31.19 -17.53 -10.56
C VAL A 1041 -29.67 -17.69 -10.66
N PRO A 1042 -29.16 -18.45 -11.64
CA PRO A 1042 -27.73 -18.59 -11.87
C PRO A 1042 -27.06 -17.23 -12.11
N LYS A 1043 -25.89 -17.02 -11.50
CA LYS A 1043 -25.11 -15.79 -11.66
C LYS A 1043 -24.56 -15.65 -13.10
N PRO A 1044 -24.66 -14.48 -13.74
CA PRO A 1044 -23.98 -14.21 -15.01
C PRO A 1044 -22.45 -14.11 -14.84
N GLY A 1045 -21.71 -14.12 -15.96
CA GLY A 1045 -20.28 -13.81 -16.01
C GLY A 1045 -19.38 -15.00 -16.34
N LEU A 1046 -18.85 -15.73 -15.34
CA LEU A 1046 -17.88 -16.82 -15.58
C LEU A 1046 -18.49 -18.07 -16.22
N ALA A 1047 -19.64 -18.50 -15.71
CA ALA A 1047 -20.37 -19.63 -16.26
C ALA A 1047 -21.11 -19.21 -17.54
N GLY A 1048 -21.20 -20.14 -18.49
CA GLY A 1048 -21.76 -19.95 -19.82
C GLY A 1048 -21.50 -21.20 -20.66
N GLY A 1049 -21.56 -21.12 -21.99
CA GLY A 1049 -21.19 -22.25 -22.84
C GLY A 1049 -19.77 -22.76 -22.58
N ILE A 1050 -19.44 -23.94 -23.09
CA ILE A 1050 -18.08 -24.46 -23.02
C ILE A 1050 -17.49 -24.44 -24.42
N ARG A 1051 -16.39 -23.72 -24.58
CA ARG A 1051 -15.74 -23.51 -25.87
C ARG A 1051 -14.96 -24.73 -26.31
N GLU A 1052 -14.06 -25.17 -25.43
CA GLU A 1052 -13.01 -26.15 -25.67
C GLU A 1052 -12.78 -26.98 -24.41
N VAL A 1053 -12.39 -28.24 -24.61
CA VAL A 1053 -11.90 -29.12 -23.55
C VAL A 1053 -10.59 -29.76 -24.02
N ARG A 1054 -9.60 -29.83 -23.14
CA ARG A 1054 -8.30 -30.45 -23.41
C ARG A 1054 -7.97 -31.46 -22.31
N PRO A 1055 -7.59 -32.71 -22.64
CA PRO A 1055 -7.18 -33.69 -21.66
C PRO A 1055 -5.75 -33.40 -21.19
N TYR A 1056 -5.49 -33.48 -19.90
CA TYR A 1056 -4.14 -33.45 -19.34
C TYR A 1056 -3.79 -34.80 -18.72
N ARG A 1057 -2.62 -35.34 -19.06
CA ARG A 1057 -2.07 -36.58 -18.50
C ARG A 1057 -0.57 -36.46 -18.29
N ARG A 1058 -0.12 -36.42 -17.04
CA ARG A 1058 1.32 -36.36 -16.70
C ARG A 1058 1.58 -36.79 -15.27
N ASP A 1059 2.67 -37.51 -15.01
CA ASP A 1059 3.14 -37.85 -13.67
C ASP A 1059 2.05 -38.48 -12.76
N GLY A 1060 1.19 -39.32 -13.35
CA GLY A 1060 0.06 -39.96 -12.66
C GLY A 1060 -1.17 -39.07 -12.45
N MET A 1061 -1.13 -37.80 -12.81
CA MET A 1061 -2.30 -36.91 -12.87
C MET A 1061 -3.05 -37.10 -14.17
N ALA A 1062 -4.38 -37.14 -14.10
CA ALA A 1062 -5.26 -37.14 -15.26
C ALA A 1062 -6.53 -36.33 -14.97
N TYR A 1063 -6.78 -35.28 -15.76
CA TYR A 1063 -8.01 -34.48 -15.68
C TYR A 1063 -8.29 -33.73 -16.97
N ASP A 1064 -9.55 -33.34 -17.16
CA ASP A 1064 -9.95 -32.46 -18.26
C ASP A 1064 -9.75 -31.00 -17.86
N ILE A 1065 -9.35 -30.14 -18.78
CA ILE A 1065 -9.39 -28.68 -18.61
C ILE A 1065 -10.46 -28.15 -19.56
N ALA A 1066 -11.36 -27.30 -19.09
CA ALA A 1066 -12.43 -26.72 -19.89
C ALA A 1066 -12.34 -25.19 -19.92
N SER A 1067 -12.61 -24.60 -21.09
CA SER A 1067 -12.82 -23.17 -21.28
C SER A 1067 -14.31 -22.86 -21.16
N LEU A 1068 -14.71 -22.29 -20.03
CA LEU A 1068 -16.09 -21.89 -19.72
C LEU A 1068 -16.34 -20.44 -20.13
N GLY A 1069 -17.56 -20.13 -20.55
CA GLY A 1069 -17.97 -18.80 -20.99
C GLY A 1069 -17.74 -18.58 -22.48
N THR A 1070 -18.82 -18.53 -23.26
CA THR A 1070 -18.79 -18.32 -24.73
C THR A 1070 -19.69 -17.16 -25.11
N GLY A 1071 -19.26 -16.30 -26.03
CA GLY A 1071 -20.05 -15.15 -26.50
C GLY A 1071 -19.56 -13.82 -25.91
N SER A 1072 -20.22 -12.72 -26.28
CA SER A 1072 -19.78 -11.35 -25.94
C SER A 1072 -19.76 -11.07 -24.45
N GLU A 1073 -20.66 -11.68 -23.67
CA GLU A 1073 -20.83 -11.41 -22.24
C GLU A 1073 -19.78 -12.10 -21.34
N HIS A 1074 -18.88 -12.89 -21.91
CA HIS A 1074 -17.97 -13.75 -21.14
C HIS A 1074 -16.51 -13.46 -21.47
N THR A 1075 -15.69 -13.38 -20.41
CA THR A 1075 -14.22 -13.26 -20.48
C THR A 1075 -13.55 -14.59 -20.78
N GLY A 1076 -14.05 -15.69 -20.19
CA GLY A 1076 -13.50 -17.02 -20.39
C GLY A 1076 -12.69 -17.51 -19.18
N LEU A 1077 -13.12 -18.62 -18.60
CA LEU A 1077 -12.49 -19.25 -17.43
C LEU A 1077 -11.93 -20.62 -17.81
N LEU A 1078 -10.65 -20.85 -17.53
CA LEU A 1078 -10.05 -22.18 -17.58
C LEU A 1078 -10.25 -22.88 -16.24
N LYS A 1079 -10.92 -24.05 -16.26
CA LYS A 1079 -11.21 -24.86 -15.07
C LYS A 1079 -10.84 -26.32 -15.28
N SER A 1080 -10.12 -26.89 -14.31
CA SER A 1080 -9.79 -28.31 -14.24
C SER A 1080 -10.97 -29.14 -13.70
N LEU A 1081 -11.26 -30.29 -14.31
CA LEU A 1081 -12.45 -31.10 -14.06
C LEU A 1081 -12.12 -32.56 -13.76
N LYS A 1082 -12.70 -33.07 -12.67
CA LYS A 1082 -12.76 -34.49 -12.31
C LYS A 1082 -13.62 -35.27 -13.32
N ALA A 1083 -13.60 -36.60 -13.26
CA ALA A 1083 -14.39 -37.46 -14.15
C ALA A 1083 -15.90 -37.18 -14.04
N ASP A 1084 -16.38 -36.89 -12.82
CA ASP A 1084 -17.75 -36.48 -12.51
C ASP A 1084 -18.04 -35.00 -12.83
N GLY A 1085 -17.03 -34.27 -13.34
CA GLY A 1085 -17.04 -32.86 -13.72
C GLY A 1085 -17.11 -31.87 -12.59
N LYS A 1086 -16.88 -32.29 -11.34
CA LYS A 1086 -16.54 -31.36 -10.24
C LYS A 1086 -15.17 -30.74 -10.46
N TRP A 1087 -14.89 -29.64 -9.78
CA TRP A 1087 -13.59 -29.00 -9.81
C TRP A 1087 -12.47 -29.94 -9.30
N GLU A 1088 -11.38 -30.02 -10.06
CA GLU A 1088 -10.19 -30.79 -9.68
C GLU A 1088 -9.22 -29.96 -8.81
N GLY A 1089 -9.19 -28.64 -8.95
CA GLY A 1089 -8.47 -27.73 -8.07
C GLY A 1089 -7.12 -27.25 -8.59
N THR A 1090 -6.58 -27.82 -9.67
CA THR A 1090 -5.30 -27.42 -10.26
C THR A 1090 -5.41 -26.16 -11.10
N VAL A 1091 -6.31 -26.17 -12.08
CA VAL A 1091 -6.50 -25.05 -13.02
C VAL A 1091 -7.77 -24.30 -12.65
N TYR A 1092 -7.63 -22.99 -12.44
CA TYR A 1092 -8.72 -22.02 -12.22
C TYR A 1092 -8.20 -20.60 -12.49
N THR A 1093 -8.27 -20.16 -13.74
CA THR A 1093 -7.67 -18.88 -14.19
C THR A 1093 -8.48 -18.23 -15.32
N VAL A 1094 -8.58 -16.91 -15.33
CA VAL A 1094 -9.13 -16.10 -16.43
C VAL A 1094 -7.95 -15.47 -17.17
N PRO A 1095 -7.60 -15.95 -18.38
CA PRO A 1095 -6.42 -15.47 -19.08
C PRO A 1095 -6.52 -14.01 -19.50
N PHE A 1096 -7.72 -13.51 -19.81
CA PHE A 1096 -7.98 -12.13 -20.22
C PHE A 1096 -9.18 -11.57 -19.45
N HIS A 1097 -8.92 -10.69 -18.49
CA HIS A 1097 -9.99 -9.96 -17.78
C HIS A 1097 -10.47 -8.77 -18.60
N ALA A 1098 -9.56 -7.83 -18.90
CA ALA A 1098 -9.83 -6.64 -19.69
C ALA A 1098 -9.45 -6.82 -21.16
N HIS A 1099 -10.08 -6.02 -22.01
CA HIS A 1099 -9.67 -5.84 -23.40
C HIS A 1099 -8.29 -5.18 -23.45
N VAL A 1100 -7.49 -5.59 -24.43
CA VAL A 1100 -6.14 -5.06 -24.63
C VAL A 1100 -6.12 -4.26 -25.92
N ASP A 1101 -5.90 -2.95 -25.81
CA ASP A 1101 -5.68 -2.10 -26.97
C ASP A 1101 -4.24 -2.29 -27.47
N ILE A 1102 -4.07 -2.35 -28.80
CA ILE A 1102 -2.75 -2.34 -29.46
C ILE A 1102 -2.54 -1.02 -30.20
N THR A 1103 -1.42 -0.36 -29.94
CA THR A 1103 -0.97 0.85 -30.66
C THR A 1103 0.43 0.63 -31.22
N GLN A 1104 0.62 0.82 -32.52
CA GLN A 1104 1.95 0.81 -33.13
C GLN A 1104 2.62 2.15 -32.88
N VAL A 1105 3.78 2.15 -32.22
CA VAL A 1105 4.51 3.36 -31.80
C VAL A 1105 5.80 3.59 -32.59
N ALA A 1106 6.30 2.56 -33.27
CA ALA A 1106 7.35 2.69 -34.28
C ALA A 1106 7.29 1.52 -35.27
N ASP A 1107 7.72 1.79 -36.49
CA ASP A 1107 7.86 0.80 -37.56
C ASP A 1107 9.00 1.16 -38.53
N SER A 1108 9.61 0.14 -39.12
CA SER A 1108 10.57 0.28 -40.20
C SER A 1108 10.77 -1.03 -40.95
N ASP A 1109 10.62 -1.00 -42.27
CA ASP A 1109 10.87 -2.17 -43.13
C ASP A 1109 12.34 -2.64 -43.04
N ALA A 1110 13.28 -1.69 -42.97
CA ALA A 1110 14.71 -1.96 -42.87
C ALA A 1110 15.47 -0.79 -42.22
N THR A 1111 16.37 -1.10 -41.29
CA THR A 1111 17.24 -0.10 -40.64
C THR A 1111 18.58 -0.69 -40.23
N THR A 1112 19.61 0.16 -40.17
CA THR A 1112 20.95 -0.21 -39.68
C THR A 1112 21.24 0.52 -38.38
N VAL A 1113 21.60 -0.24 -37.34
CA VAL A 1113 21.99 0.29 -36.04
C VAL A 1113 23.49 0.11 -35.84
N ASN A 1114 24.17 1.13 -35.31
CA ASN A 1114 25.60 1.08 -35.01
C ASN A 1114 25.87 1.53 -33.58
N GLN A 1115 27.12 1.90 -33.28
CA GLN A 1115 27.54 2.34 -31.94
C GLN A 1115 27.01 3.74 -31.57
N THR A 1116 26.36 4.45 -32.46
CA THR A 1116 25.64 5.70 -32.17
C THR A 1116 24.20 5.36 -31.79
N GLU A 1117 23.69 5.97 -30.74
CA GLU A 1117 22.30 5.75 -30.33
C GLU A 1117 21.33 6.27 -31.41
N ALA A 1118 20.44 5.39 -31.86
CA ALA A 1118 19.31 5.72 -32.72
C ALA A 1118 18.02 5.70 -31.89
N GLU A 1119 17.14 6.68 -32.08
CA GLU A 1119 15.83 6.69 -31.44
C GLU A 1119 14.93 5.58 -32.00
N LEU A 1120 14.26 4.83 -31.12
CA LEU A 1120 13.27 3.81 -31.51
C LEU A 1120 11.85 4.35 -31.35
N CYS A 1121 11.46 4.65 -30.11
CA CYS A 1121 10.11 5.12 -29.80
C CYS A 1121 10.06 5.83 -28.44
N LYS A 1122 8.94 6.49 -28.19
CA LYS A 1122 8.55 7.07 -26.91
C LYS A 1122 7.19 6.52 -26.51
N VAL A 1123 7.02 6.22 -25.23
CA VAL A 1123 5.79 5.68 -24.63
C VAL A 1123 5.39 6.56 -23.46
N ASP A 1124 4.18 7.10 -23.52
CA ASP A 1124 3.63 8.03 -22.52
C ASP A 1124 2.53 7.38 -21.67
N ASP A 1125 2.22 7.99 -20.52
CA ASP A 1125 1.15 7.59 -19.61
C ASP A 1125 1.18 6.09 -19.27
N ILE A 1126 2.34 5.62 -18.80
CA ILE A 1126 2.56 4.21 -18.46
C ILE A 1126 1.93 3.89 -17.11
N TYR A 1127 1.25 2.74 -17.02
CA TYR A 1127 0.63 2.22 -15.80
C TYR A 1127 0.67 0.69 -15.74
N SER A 1128 0.20 0.11 -14.63
CA SER A 1128 0.14 -1.35 -14.44
C SER A 1128 -0.83 -2.00 -15.44
N GLY A 1129 -0.40 -3.06 -16.14
CA GLY A 1129 -1.19 -3.68 -17.21
C GLY A 1129 -0.79 -3.22 -18.62
N MET A 1130 0.31 -2.47 -18.72
CA MET A 1130 0.93 -2.11 -20.00
C MET A 1130 2.19 -2.92 -20.28
N GLN A 1131 2.48 -3.13 -21.56
CA GLN A 1131 3.78 -3.59 -22.04
C GLN A 1131 4.16 -2.96 -23.37
N LEU A 1132 5.46 -2.92 -23.65
CA LEU A 1132 6.03 -2.64 -24.96
C LEU A 1132 6.57 -3.95 -25.55
N GLU A 1133 6.06 -4.36 -26.70
CA GLU A 1133 6.58 -5.45 -27.52
C GLU A 1133 7.41 -4.85 -28.66
N ILE A 1134 8.67 -5.26 -28.79
CA ILE A 1134 9.57 -4.89 -29.89
C ILE A 1134 9.89 -6.15 -30.67
N VAL A 1135 9.54 -6.18 -31.95
CA VAL A 1135 9.80 -7.31 -32.85
C VAL A 1135 10.62 -6.86 -34.04
N PHE A 1136 11.54 -7.69 -34.50
CA PHE A 1136 12.31 -7.47 -35.72
C PHE A 1136 13.01 -8.76 -36.15
N THR A 1137 13.35 -8.85 -37.43
CA THR A 1137 14.30 -9.83 -37.94
C THR A 1137 15.70 -9.18 -37.99
N GLY A 1138 16.70 -9.81 -37.36
CA GLY A 1138 18.00 -9.18 -37.13
C GLY A 1138 19.19 -10.07 -37.47
N ARG A 1139 20.26 -9.45 -38.00
CA ARG A 1139 21.57 -10.09 -38.22
C ARG A 1139 22.72 -9.09 -38.06
N SER A 1140 23.93 -9.60 -37.91
CA SER A 1140 25.16 -8.80 -37.89
C SER A 1140 26.29 -9.56 -38.57
N THR A 1141 27.07 -8.89 -39.42
CA THR A 1141 28.24 -9.48 -40.10
C THR A 1141 29.31 -9.95 -39.11
N GLU A 1142 29.52 -9.17 -38.05
CA GLU A 1142 30.35 -9.54 -36.91
C GLU A 1142 29.48 -9.71 -35.66
N PRO A 1143 29.59 -10.83 -34.90
CA PRO A 1143 28.78 -11.01 -33.70
C PRO A 1143 28.86 -9.82 -32.74
N THR A 1144 27.70 -9.25 -32.40
CA THR A 1144 27.57 -8.05 -31.58
C THR A 1144 26.33 -8.15 -30.68
N SER A 1145 26.24 -7.27 -29.68
CA SER A 1145 25.01 -7.10 -28.90
C SER A 1145 24.23 -5.92 -29.43
N LEU A 1146 22.93 -6.09 -29.63
CA LEU A 1146 21.98 -5.00 -29.78
C LEU A 1146 21.39 -4.70 -28.41
N VAL A 1147 21.48 -3.44 -27.98
CA VAL A 1147 20.97 -2.98 -26.69
C VAL A 1147 19.84 -2.00 -26.94
N VAL A 1148 18.67 -2.31 -26.39
CA VAL A 1148 17.54 -1.39 -26.26
C VAL A 1148 17.71 -0.66 -24.93
N LYS A 1149 18.09 0.62 -25.01
CA LYS A 1149 18.32 1.50 -23.87
C LYS A 1149 17.05 2.24 -23.49
N ALA A 1150 16.76 2.33 -22.19
CA ALA A 1150 15.60 3.05 -21.69
C ALA A 1150 16.00 4.38 -21.04
N TYR A 1151 15.23 5.43 -21.30
CA TYR A 1151 15.46 6.78 -20.79
C TYR A 1151 14.19 7.34 -20.16
N HIS A 1152 14.33 8.04 -19.03
CA HIS A 1152 13.26 8.81 -18.39
C HIS A 1152 13.75 10.22 -18.09
N ALA A 1153 13.02 11.23 -18.56
CA ALA A 1153 13.40 12.65 -18.42
C ALA A 1153 14.86 12.94 -18.85
N GLY A 1154 15.35 12.26 -19.89
CA GLY A 1154 16.72 12.39 -20.38
C GLY A 1154 17.79 11.58 -19.62
N HIS A 1155 17.43 10.90 -18.52
CA HIS A 1155 18.34 10.06 -17.74
C HIS A 1155 18.34 8.61 -18.25
N HIS A 1156 19.53 8.06 -18.54
CA HIS A 1156 19.68 6.66 -18.97
C HIS A 1156 19.47 5.70 -17.81
N LEU A 1157 18.45 4.87 -17.89
CA LEU A 1157 18.07 3.89 -16.87
C LEU A 1157 18.80 2.55 -17.11
N ARG A 1158 20.08 2.47 -16.74
CA ARG A 1158 20.94 1.30 -17.05
C ARG A 1158 20.38 -0.05 -16.60
N ASP A 1159 19.70 -0.11 -15.46
CA ASP A 1159 19.09 -1.37 -14.98
C ASP A 1159 17.93 -1.84 -15.89
N GLN A 1160 17.39 -0.96 -16.71
CA GLN A 1160 16.23 -1.21 -17.56
C GLN A 1160 16.59 -1.66 -18.98
N ASP A 1161 17.86 -1.59 -19.36
CA ASP A 1161 18.35 -1.97 -20.69
C ASP A 1161 18.04 -3.44 -21.00
N MET A 1162 17.67 -3.71 -22.25
CA MET A 1162 17.50 -5.07 -22.77
C MET A 1162 18.57 -5.33 -23.82
N ALA A 1163 19.35 -6.40 -23.66
CA ALA A 1163 20.42 -6.75 -24.58
C ALA A 1163 20.21 -8.13 -25.18
N VAL A 1164 20.42 -8.25 -26.49
CA VAL A 1164 20.39 -9.53 -27.22
C VAL A 1164 21.59 -9.65 -28.15
N GLU A 1165 22.04 -10.89 -28.37
CA GLU A 1165 23.14 -11.18 -29.28
C GLU A 1165 22.65 -11.34 -30.72
N LEU A 1166 23.31 -10.64 -31.64
CA LEU A 1166 23.15 -10.78 -33.09
C LEU A 1166 24.33 -11.58 -33.66
N SER A 1167 24.04 -12.36 -34.69
CA SER A 1167 25.02 -13.19 -35.41
C SER A 1167 24.87 -13.04 -36.92
N PRO A 1168 25.78 -13.60 -37.74
CA PRO A 1168 25.62 -13.59 -39.20
C PRO A 1168 24.36 -14.33 -39.68
N LYS A 1169 23.88 -15.30 -38.88
CA LYS A 1169 22.59 -15.94 -39.11
C LYS A 1169 21.46 -15.01 -38.68
N GLU A 1170 20.56 -14.76 -39.61
CA GLU A 1170 19.31 -14.04 -39.41
C GLU A 1170 18.37 -14.81 -38.47
N ARG A 1171 17.74 -14.09 -37.55
CA ARG A 1171 16.75 -14.63 -36.60
C ARG A 1171 15.65 -13.60 -36.34
N HIS A 1172 14.49 -14.08 -35.92
CA HIS A 1172 13.42 -13.25 -35.38
C HIS A 1172 13.68 -12.92 -33.90
N TYR A 1173 13.54 -11.66 -33.52
CA TYR A 1173 13.71 -11.19 -32.14
C TYR A 1173 12.39 -10.65 -31.63
N ARG A 1174 12.04 -11.01 -30.40
CA ARG A 1174 10.86 -10.51 -29.68
C ARG A 1174 11.28 -10.10 -28.27
N LEU A 1175 11.28 -8.79 -28.03
CA LEU A 1175 11.68 -8.20 -26.74
C LEU A 1175 10.46 -7.56 -26.11
N ILE A 1176 10.12 -7.94 -24.89
CA ILE A 1176 8.92 -7.44 -24.19
C ILE A 1176 9.34 -6.77 -22.89
N LYS A 1177 8.94 -5.52 -22.71
CA LYS A 1177 9.07 -4.78 -21.45
C LYS A 1177 7.70 -4.63 -20.78
N THR A 1178 7.52 -5.21 -19.60
CA THR A 1178 6.27 -5.08 -18.82
C THR A 1178 6.37 -4.00 -17.77
N PHE A 1179 5.27 -3.26 -17.55
CA PHE A 1179 5.20 -2.14 -16.61
C PHE A 1179 4.24 -2.44 -15.45
N SER A 1180 4.65 -2.08 -14.23
CA SER A 1180 3.88 -2.37 -13.00
C SER A 1180 3.79 -1.17 -12.04
N ILE A 1181 4.38 -0.03 -12.41
CA ILE A 1181 4.33 1.23 -11.68
C ILE A 1181 4.00 2.37 -12.66
N PRO A 1182 3.38 3.47 -12.19
CA PRO A 1182 3.09 4.61 -13.05
C PRO A 1182 4.38 5.34 -13.45
N ILE A 1183 4.51 5.65 -14.75
CA ILE A 1183 5.63 6.42 -15.31
C ILE A 1183 5.05 7.38 -16.34
N ALA A 1184 5.43 8.66 -16.27
CA ALA A 1184 4.88 9.65 -17.18
C ALA A 1184 5.30 9.39 -18.63
N GLU A 1185 6.58 9.05 -18.82
CA GLU A 1185 7.18 8.87 -20.14
C GLU A 1185 8.39 7.93 -20.05
N LEU A 1186 8.60 7.10 -21.07
CA LEU A 1186 9.87 6.45 -21.36
C LEU A 1186 10.22 6.62 -22.84
N SER A 1187 11.49 6.90 -23.13
CA SER A 1187 12.03 6.79 -24.49
C SER A 1187 12.98 5.61 -24.61
N PHE A 1188 12.93 4.94 -25.75
CA PHE A 1188 13.75 3.78 -26.05
C PHE A 1188 14.68 4.09 -27.23
N ARG A 1189 15.94 3.67 -27.11
CA ARG A 1189 16.97 3.87 -28.13
C ARG A 1189 17.71 2.58 -28.42
N LEU A 1190 18.18 2.42 -29.65
CA LEU A 1190 18.94 1.27 -30.11
C LEU A 1190 20.41 1.63 -30.24
N GLN A 1191 21.28 0.71 -29.83
CA GLN A 1191 22.72 0.83 -30.02
C GLN A 1191 23.35 -0.56 -30.15
N THR A 1192 24.40 -0.70 -30.94
CA THR A 1192 25.25 -1.90 -30.93
C THR A 1192 26.44 -1.71 -29.97
N GLY A 1193 26.90 -2.81 -29.36
CA GLY A 1193 28.16 -2.78 -28.59
C GLY A 1193 29.38 -2.54 -29.47
N ARG A 1194 29.38 -3.10 -30.68
CA ARG A 1194 30.39 -2.94 -31.74
C ARG A 1194 29.80 -3.22 -33.11
N GLY A 1195 30.45 -2.75 -34.18
CA GLY A 1195 30.02 -3.02 -35.55
C GLY A 1195 28.59 -2.53 -35.85
N GLU A 1196 27.98 -3.12 -36.86
CA GLU A 1196 26.65 -2.74 -37.36
C GLU A 1196 25.67 -3.91 -37.30
N ALA A 1197 24.42 -3.61 -36.98
CA ALA A 1197 23.31 -4.55 -36.97
C ALA A 1197 22.32 -4.16 -38.07
N GLU A 1198 21.94 -5.12 -38.90
CA GLU A 1198 20.88 -4.97 -39.90
C GLU A 1198 19.58 -5.52 -39.32
N LEU A 1199 18.56 -4.67 -39.24
CA LEU A 1199 17.22 -5.01 -38.75
C LEU A 1199 16.21 -4.83 -39.88
N THR A 1200 15.26 -5.75 -39.98
CA THR A 1200 14.14 -5.74 -40.92
C THR A 1200 12.84 -6.03 -40.19
N ASP A 1201 11.71 -5.58 -40.73
CA ASP A 1201 10.38 -5.73 -40.12
C ASP A 1201 10.37 -5.27 -38.64
N LEU A 1202 11.05 -4.16 -38.36
CA LEU A 1202 11.13 -3.61 -37.01
C LEU A 1202 9.80 -2.97 -36.65
N GLU A 1203 9.16 -3.46 -35.60
CA GLU A 1203 7.94 -2.86 -35.04
C GLU A 1203 8.09 -2.71 -33.53
N ALA A 1204 7.58 -1.61 -32.99
CA ALA A 1204 7.32 -1.44 -31.57
C ALA A 1204 5.82 -1.25 -31.35
N LEU A 1205 5.24 -2.15 -30.56
CA LEU A 1205 3.82 -2.25 -30.28
C LEU A 1205 3.58 -2.02 -28.79
N GLU A 1206 2.73 -1.06 -28.49
CA GLU A 1206 2.22 -0.83 -27.14
C GLU A 1206 0.95 -1.65 -26.91
N HIS A 1207 0.91 -2.38 -25.79
CA HIS A 1207 -0.28 -3.10 -25.33
C HIS A 1207 -0.81 -2.42 -24.07
N ARG A 1208 -2.11 -2.14 -24.01
CA ARG A 1208 -2.76 -1.50 -22.86
C ARG A 1208 -4.00 -2.27 -22.40
N GLU A 1209 -3.95 -2.87 -21.21
CA GLU A 1209 -5.15 -3.39 -20.56
C GLU A 1209 -6.10 -2.26 -20.14
N ARG A 1210 -7.36 -2.35 -20.57
CA ARG A 1210 -8.37 -1.32 -20.34
C ARG A 1210 -9.12 -1.54 -19.04
N THR A 1211 -8.42 -1.47 -17.91
CA THR A 1211 -9.04 -1.49 -16.58
C THR A 1211 -9.38 -0.08 -16.10
N VAL A 1212 -10.20 0.00 -15.05
CA VAL A 1212 -10.34 1.20 -14.21
C VAL A 1212 -8.97 1.64 -13.66
N ARG A 1213 -8.75 2.95 -13.57
CA ARG A 1213 -7.56 3.59 -12.98
C ARG A 1213 -7.98 4.82 -12.20
N LEU A 1214 -8.23 4.61 -10.92
CA LEU A 1214 -8.84 5.60 -10.03
C LEU A 1214 -7.95 6.83 -9.83
N LYS A 1215 -6.63 6.64 -9.75
CA LYS A 1215 -5.67 7.74 -9.58
C LYS A 1215 -5.55 8.63 -10.81
N GLN A 1216 -5.95 8.12 -11.98
CA GLN A 1216 -6.00 8.85 -13.24
C GLN A 1216 -7.43 9.27 -13.61
N ASN A 1217 -8.39 9.14 -12.69
CA ASN A 1217 -9.80 9.45 -12.91
C ASN A 1217 -10.45 8.65 -14.06
N VAL A 1218 -9.97 7.44 -14.34
CA VAL A 1218 -10.57 6.51 -15.29
C VAL A 1218 -11.51 5.59 -14.52
N LEU A 1219 -12.80 5.87 -14.59
CA LEU A 1219 -13.84 5.24 -13.76
C LEU A 1219 -14.58 4.08 -14.43
N GLU A 1220 -14.25 3.76 -15.68
CA GLU A 1220 -14.81 2.62 -16.43
C GLU A 1220 -13.70 1.91 -17.20
N GLY A 1221 -13.68 0.58 -17.15
CA GLY A 1221 -12.84 -0.26 -18.00
C GLY A 1221 -13.55 -0.72 -19.28
N LYS A 1222 -12.86 -1.51 -20.10
CA LYS A 1222 -13.42 -2.30 -21.19
C LYS A 1222 -13.07 -3.77 -20.94
N ARG A 1223 -14.07 -4.58 -20.62
CA ARG A 1223 -13.90 -6.02 -20.37
C ARG A 1223 -13.49 -6.75 -21.64
N HIS A 1224 -12.77 -7.86 -21.49
CA HIS A 1224 -12.57 -8.83 -22.55
C HIS A 1224 -13.91 -9.50 -22.92
N SER A 1225 -14.06 -9.91 -24.16
CA SER A 1225 -15.31 -10.44 -24.72
C SER A 1225 -15.04 -11.60 -25.68
N GLY A 1226 -15.95 -12.56 -25.77
CA GLY A 1226 -15.85 -13.69 -26.72
C GLY A 1226 -15.28 -14.99 -26.12
N GLY A 1227 -14.98 -15.03 -24.82
CA GLY A 1227 -14.30 -16.16 -24.19
C GLY A 1227 -12.85 -16.31 -24.67
N ILE A 1228 -12.30 -17.52 -24.58
CA ILE A 1228 -10.90 -17.80 -24.92
C ILE A 1228 -10.72 -19.15 -25.61
N THR A 1229 -9.76 -19.23 -26.53
CA THR A 1229 -9.21 -20.50 -27.03
C THR A 1229 -7.99 -20.88 -26.19
N PHE A 1230 -7.67 -22.17 -26.08
CA PHE A 1230 -6.49 -22.59 -25.35
C PHE A 1230 -5.98 -23.98 -25.73
N ASP A 1231 -4.71 -24.22 -25.39
CA ASP A 1231 -4.14 -25.56 -25.39
C ASP A 1231 -3.10 -25.76 -24.27
N VAL A 1232 -2.68 -27.01 -24.08
CA VAL A 1232 -1.70 -27.42 -23.06
C VAL A 1232 -0.28 -27.41 -23.64
N LEU A 1233 0.64 -26.76 -22.93
CA LEU A 1233 2.05 -26.62 -23.32
C LEU A 1233 2.97 -27.62 -22.61
N GLU A 1234 2.63 -28.92 -22.60
CA GLU A 1234 3.43 -29.97 -21.93
C GLU A 1234 3.45 -31.32 -22.62
#